data_AF-A0A7C4PAH9-F1
#
_entry.id   AF-A0A7C4PAH9-F1
#
_cell.length_a   1.000
_cell.length_b   1.000
_cell.length_c   1.000
_cell.angle_alpha   90.00
_cell.angle_beta   90.00
_cell.angle_gamma   90.00
#
_symmetry.space_group_name_H-M   'P 1'
#
loop_
_entity.id
_entity.type
_entity.pdbx_description
1 polymer ?
#
loop_
_entity_poly.entity_id
_entity_poly.type
_entity_poly.pdbx_seq_one_letter_code
_entity_poly.pdbx_strand_id
1 'polypeptide(L)'
;MLTKRIARLVLLGALALSLAACNLPGLGTPTPIVIPIGPPETAPPASVPTPTQPPAAAVSPTVEIEAPVATPPILAPVTAPSLVNVEMLDASVGWGWTDQAVVRTHDGGVTWENVTPGGGIPKSVSLSGAFLDRDHAWILIPAEDYSSGELYRTADGGLNWQASTIPFGGAGLHFLDPLIGWALVGTGAAAGSHAVDIYQTTDGGANWTRIYSLDPTQGEASGGLPFSGSKNGLAFCDPAHGWLAGSVPIDGYVYLYATDNGGLSWKKQEPALPAGFEQAMTVAEPPRFFSPQVGVLPLKLFQGDAEATVFYHTNDCGATWSPSTPVELIGVYTIAAPELLWVSDGAVYAASYNGGQSWMTIQPNLNLEERLIRLDFVDPAQGWALASEESGLNQLYRTQDGGYTWTPAFIISPSPTAEISPSATTASASPTPQPSATSTPKPPSYAGPAARKGPTILAGYVSKAPTLDGSFDEWKQTRYDVTAIVFGKTNWQGADDLRGKLMLAWDEKHLYLAARVWDDVYAQNAYGEDLFKGDSVEFLLDADVPGDYYLDGLSPDDFQVGISPGSVYPDEDQPRPEAYLWYPKAEAGVLDQVKIGVSFVDDGYKLEAAIPWSIFGVNPKAGRHYGFVFSISDNDNPAKNVQQSMASTTAGRRLTNPLTWGDLQLVGP
;
A
#
# COMPACT_ATOMS: atom_id res chain seq x y z
N MET A 1 13.60 14.85 -38.63
CA MET A 1 13.36 13.61 -37.86
C MET A 1 14.04 13.63 -36.49
N LEU A 2 15.26 14.17 -36.35
CA LEU A 2 15.91 14.37 -35.04
C LEU A 2 15.16 15.34 -34.08
N THR A 3 14.45 16.33 -34.64
CA THR A 3 13.73 17.38 -33.89
C THR A 3 12.45 16.91 -33.19
N LYS A 4 11.77 15.84 -33.68
CA LYS A 4 10.60 15.26 -32.99
C LYS A 4 10.99 14.42 -31.77
N ARG A 5 12.14 13.70 -31.85
CA ARG A 5 12.68 12.88 -30.76
C ARG A 5 13.11 13.72 -29.56
N ILE A 6 13.78 14.85 -29.80
CA ILE A 6 14.22 15.77 -28.73
C ILE A 6 13.02 16.50 -28.09
N ALA A 7 12.01 16.88 -28.88
CA ALA A 7 10.84 17.61 -28.36
C ALA A 7 9.96 16.76 -27.41
N ARG A 8 9.79 15.44 -27.68
CA ARG A 8 9.05 14.54 -26.77
C ARG A 8 9.85 14.17 -25.51
N LEU A 9 11.17 14.00 -25.60
CA LEU A 9 12.01 13.76 -24.42
C LEU A 9 12.07 14.99 -23.48
N VAL A 10 12.10 16.20 -24.05
CA VAL A 10 12.02 17.44 -23.25
C VAL A 10 10.64 17.59 -22.62
N LEU A 11 9.55 17.12 -23.25
CA LEU A 11 8.21 17.18 -22.66
C LEU A 11 7.95 16.11 -21.59
N LEU A 12 8.49 14.90 -21.76
CA LEU A 12 8.36 13.78 -20.79
C LEU A 12 9.35 13.88 -19.62
N GLY A 13 10.50 14.53 -19.81
CA GLY A 13 11.47 14.83 -18.75
C GLY A 13 11.30 16.20 -18.07
N ALA A 14 10.45 17.09 -18.59
CA ALA A 14 10.19 18.41 -17.99
C ALA A 14 8.90 18.51 -17.17
N LEU A 15 8.22 17.40 -16.88
CA LEU A 15 7.19 17.37 -15.83
C LEU A 15 7.77 17.03 -14.45
N ALA A 16 9.00 17.47 -14.18
CA ALA A 16 9.57 17.66 -12.85
C ALA A 16 10.72 18.69 -12.96
N LEU A 17 10.53 19.83 -12.29
CA LEU A 17 11.47 20.95 -12.10
C LEU A 17 11.79 21.87 -13.30
N SER A 18 11.19 23.06 -13.25
CA SER A 18 11.76 24.34 -13.71
C SER A 18 11.43 25.35 -12.58
N LEU A 19 12.23 26.32 -12.13
CA LEU A 19 13.36 27.11 -12.63
C LEU A 19 14.18 27.60 -11.42
N ALA A 20 15.50 27.78 -11.57
CA ALA A 20 16.19 28.99 -11.13
C ALA A 20 17.63 29.00 -11.67
N ALA A 21 17.94 30.02 -12.49
CA ALA A 21 19.29 30.32 -12.94
C ALA A 21 19.75 31.67 -12.36
N CYS A 22 20.96 31.65 -11.79
CA CYS A 22 21.96 32.71 -11.60
C CYS A 22 21.55 34.11 -11.10
N ASN A 23 22.06 34.47 -9.91
CA ASN A 23 22.89 35.67 -9.71
C ASN A 23 23.70 35.60 -8.39
N LEU A 24 25.03 35.63 -8.50
CA LEU A 24 25.99 35.76 -7.38
C LEU A 24 26.10 37.23 -6.93
N PRO A 25 26.35 37.49 -5.63
CA PRO A 25 27.65 38.08 -5.30
C PRO A 25 28.25 37.65 -3.93
N GLY A 26 29.58 37.64 -3.87
CA GLY A 26 30.33 38.20 -2.73
C GLY A 26 30.86 37.22 -1.67
N LEU A 27 32.10 36.77 -1.88
CA LEU A 27 32.92 36.01 -0.94
C LEU A 27 33.18 36.75 0.38
N GLY A 28 32.88 36.09 1.50
CA GLY A 28 33.42 36.40 2.83
C GLY A 28 34.29 35.22 3.32
N THR A 29 35.53 35.50 3.69
CA THR A 29 36.53 34.54 4.14
C THR A 29 36.21 33.95 5.53
N PRO A 30 36.52 32.66 5.81
CA PRO A 30 36.29 32.08 7.13
C PRO A 30 37.37 32.50 8.13
N THR A 31 36.95 32.90 9.33
CA THR A 31 37.79 33.08 10.51
C THR A 31 37.97 31.72 11.21
N PRO A 32 39.17 31.39 11.72
CA PRO A 32 39.43 30.08 12.31
C PRO A 32 38.79 29.95 13.71
N ILE A 33 38.06 28.85 13.93
CA ILE A 33 37.51 28.46 15.23
C ILE A 33 38.63 27.83 16.07
N VAL A 34 38.86 28.39 17.27
CA VAL A 34 39.77 27.88 18.29
C VAL A 34 39.04 26.83 19.12
N ILE A 35 39.56 25.60 19.16
CA ILE A 35 39.08 24.52 20.03
C ILE A 35 39.81 24.62 21.38
N PRO A 36 39.13 24.78 22.53
CA PRO A 36 39.76 24.61 23.83
C PRO A 36 39.83 23.12 24.19
N ILE A 37 41.05 22.66 24.43
CA ILE A 37 41.37 21.31 24.88
C ILE A 37 41.10 21.26 26.40
N GLY A 38 40.09 20.49 26.82
CA GLY A 38 39.84 20.19 28.23
C GLY A 38 40.86 19.18 28.79
N PRO A 39 41.25 19.28 30.08
CA PRO A 39 42.20 18.35 30.70
C PRO A 39 41.58 16.97 30.95
N PRO A 40 42.40 15.91 31.12
CA PRO A 40 41.96 14.53 31.03
C PRO A 40 41.10 14.09 32.21
N GLU A 41 40.06 13.33 31.88
CA GLU A 41 39.13 12.68 32.79
C GLU A 41 39.83 11.57 33.59
N THR A 42 39.65 11.58 34.91
CA THR A 42 40.22 10.59 35.83
C THR A 42 39.18 9.50 36.10
N ALA A 43 39.65 8.24 36.10
CA ALA A 43 38.83 7.06 36.29
C ALA A 43 38.03 7.07 37.62
N PRO A 44 36.79 6.53 37.64
CA PRO A 44 35.99 6.46 38.86
C PRO A 44 36.51 5.35 39.79
N PRO A 45 36.46 5.52 41.12
CA PRO A 45 36.82 4.47 42.06
C PRO A 45 35.67 3.45 42.21
N ALA A 46 36.07 2.22 42.51
CA ALA A 46 35.19 1.07 42.75
C ALA A 46 34.17 1.31 43.87
N SER A 47 32.92 0.87 43.63
CA SER A 47 31.81 0.91 44.57
C SER A 47 31.98 -0.12 45.71
N VAL A 48 31.78 0.35 46.94
CA VAL A 48 31.64 -0.46 48.16
C VAL A 48 30.15 -0.82 48.33
N PRO A 49 29.77 -2.04 48.74
CA PRO A 49 28.37 -2.41 48.90
C PRO A 49 27.77 -1.79 50.19
N THR A 50 26.62 -1.13 50.04
CA THR A 50 25.77 -0.60 51.13
C THR A 50 24.86 -1.72 51.67
N PRO A 51 24.53 -1.77 52.98
CA PRO A 51 23.72 -2.85 53.54
C PRO A 51 22.24 -2.73 53.18
N THR A 52 21.63 -3.90 52.99
CA THR A 52 20.24 -4.14 52.58
C THR A 52 19.23 -3.58 53.60
N GLN A 53 18.25 -2.81 53.12
CA GLN A 53 17.10 -2.32 53.89
C GLN A 53 15.96 -3.36 53.84
N PRO A 54 15.16 -3.55 54.92
CA PRO A 54 14.03 -4.48 54.92
C PRO A 54 12.88 -4.03 54.01
N PRO A 55 11.99 -4.94 53.54
CA PRO A 55 10.94 -4.61 52.60
C PRO A 55 9.90 -3.68 53.23
N ALA A 56 9.56 -2.60 52.52
CA ALA A 56 8.45 -1.72 52.85
C ALA A 56 7.11 -2.43 52.53
N ALA A 57 6.13 -2.22 53.41
CA ALA A 57 4.78 -2.77 53.28
C ALA A 57 4.06 -2.25 52.02
N ALA A 58 3.28 -3.14 51.40
CA ALA A 58 2.46 -2.85 50.23
C ALA A 58 1.45 -1.73 50.49
N VAL A 59 1.47 -0.72 49.64
CA VAL A 59 0.41 0.29 49.49
C VAL A 59 -0.46 -0.13 48.32
N SER A 60 -1.77 -0.24 48.55
CA SER A 60 -2.77 -0.56 47.52
C SER A 60 -2.76 0.49 46.40
N PRO A 61 -2.93 0.11 45.13
CA PRO A 61 -3.03 1.06 44.03
C PRO A 61 -4.36 1.82 44.10
N THR A 62 -4.28 3.15 44.12
CA THR A 62 -5.41 4.04 43.84
C THR A 62 -5.61 4.07 42.33
N VAL A 63 -6.79 3.67 41.86
CA VAL A 63 -7.17 3.75 40.44
C VAL A 63 -7.29 5.23 40.06
N GLU A 64 -6.39 5.69 39.19
CA GLU A 64 -6.49 6.98 38.51
C GLU A 64 -7.42 6.78 37.31
N ILE A 65 -8.60 7.40 37.35
CA ILE A 65 -9.59 7.33 36.27
C ILE A 65 -9.01 8.11 35.09
N GLU A 66 -8.63 7.43 34.01
CA GLU A 66 -8.24 8.08 32.77
C GLU A 66 -9.36 8.98 32.26
N ALA A 67 -8.99 10.20 31.86
CA ALA A 67 -9.88 11.17 31.28
C ALA A 67 -10.53 10.61 29.99
N PRO A 68 -11.78 11.00 29.66
CA PRO A 68 -12.44 10.54 28.45
C PRO A 68 -11.59 10.86 27.22
N VAL A 69 -11.34 9.85 26.38
CA VAL A 69 -10.68 9.98 25.08
C VAL A 69 -11.35 11.11 24.30
N ALA A 70 -10.58 12.14 23.96
CA ALA A 70 -11.08 13.29 23.22
C ALA A 70 -11.67 12.82 21.88
N THR A 71 -12.87 13.30 21.55
CA THR A 71 -13.47 13.08 20.23
C THR A 71 -12.48 13.56 19.16
N PRO A 72 -12.19 12.76 18.11
CA PRO A 72 -11.29 13.18 17.05
C PRO A 72 -11.77 14.51 16.45
N PRO A 73 -10.84 15.44 16.14
CA PRO A 73 -11.20 16.74 15.61
C PRO A 73 -11.90 16.58 14.26
N ILE A 74 -13.01 17.29 14.07
CA ILE A 74 -13.72 17.34 12.79
C ILE A 74 -12.91 18.27 11.87
N LEU A 75 -12.26 17.70 10.85
CA LEU A 75 -11.52 18.46 9.86
C LEU A 75 -12.46 19.21 8.90
N ALA A 76 -11.99 20.33 8.37
CA ALA A 76 -12.79 21.14 7.44
C ALA A 76 -12.91 20.42 6.08
N PRO A 77 -14.12 20.19 5.56
CA PRO A 77 -14.30 19.56 4.26
C PRO A 77 -13.83 20.50 3.14
N VAL A 78 -13.16 19.94 2.14
CA VAL A 78 -12.80 20.61 0.88
C VAL A 78 -13.71 20.08 -0.21
N THR A 79 -14.63 20.92 -0.67
CA THR A 79 -15.55 20.53 -1.75
C THR A 79 -14.84 20.63 -3.09
N ALA A 80 -14.80 19.52 -3.83
CA ALA A 80 -14.29 19.43 -5.19
C ALA A 80 -12.89 20.07 -5.41
N PRO A 81 -11.84 19.59 -4.71
CA PRO A 81 -10.50 20.14 -4.85
C PRO A 81 -9.97 19.98 -6.28
N SER A 82 -9.40 21.03 -6.86
CA SER A 82 -8.63 20.94 -8.11
C SER A 82 -7.24 20.39 -7.81
N LEU A 83 -7.14 19.06 -7.73
CA LEU A 83 -5.91 18.36 -7.36
C LEU A 83 -4.83 18.54 -8.42
N VAL A 84 -3.60 18.80 -7.97
CA VAL A 84 -2.39 18.78 -8.81
C VAL A 84 -1.71 17.41 -8.72
N ASN A 85 -1.84 16.74 -7.56
CA ASN A 85 -1.39 15.38 -7.38
C ASN A 85 -2.39 14.61 -6.49
N VAL A 86 -2.38 13.28 -6.66
CA VAL A 86 -3.16 12.33 -5.87
C VAL A 86 -2.33 11.07 -5.69
N GLU A 87 -2.37 10.50 -4.50
CA GLU A 87 -1.78 9.21 -4.18
C GLU A 87 -2.74 8.47 -3.24
N MET A 88 -3.28 7.36 -3.72
CA MET A 88 -4.20 6.50 -3.00
C MET A 88 -3.40 5.37 -2.36
N LEU A 89 -3.60 5.20 -1.06
CA LEU A 89 -2.94 4.15 -0.28
C LEU A 89 -3.74 2.84 -0.36
N ASP A 90 -5.07 2.98 -0.42
CA ASP A 90 -6.02 1.90 -0.60
C ASP A 90 -7.29 2.41 -1.31
N ALA A 91 -8.29 1.53 -1.44
CA ALA A 91 -9.61 1.78 -2.02
C ALA A 91 -10.31 3.05 -1.48
N SER A 92 -10.04 3.40 -0.23
CA SER A 92 -10.74 4.40 0.55
C SER A 92 -9.85 5.58 0.96
N VAL A 93 -8.61 5.32 1.37
CA VAL A 93 -7.70 6.32 1.94
C VAL A 93 -6.72 6.79 0.88
N GLY A 94 -6.58 8.10 0.80
CA GLY A 94 -5.57 8.71 -0.05
C GLY A 94 -5.26 10.13 0.33
N TRP A 95 -4.18 10.62 -0.24
CA TRP A 95 -3.68 11.96 -0.11
C TRP A 95 -3.76 12.69 -1.45
N GLY A 96 -3.86 13.99 -1.39
CA GLY A 96 -3.74 14.85 -2.54
C GLY A 96 -3.29 16.23 -2.13
N TRP A 97 -2.91 17.03 -3.11
CA TRP A 97 -2.73 18.45 -2.89
C TRP A 97 -3.19 19.26 -4.08
N THR A 98 -3.66 20.47 -3.79
CA THR A 98 -3.92 21.52 -4.75
C THR A 98 -2.76 22.52 -4.73
N ASP A 99 -2.92 23.64 -5.43
CA ASP A 99 -2.06 24.81 -5.32
C ASP A 99 -2.16 25.53 -3.96
N GLN A 100 -3.15 25.21 -3.12
CA GLN A 100 -3.45 25.92 -1.87
C GLN A 100 -3.67 25.02 -0.66
N ALA A 101 -3.89 23.72 -0.85
CA ALA A 101 -4.21 22.80 0.25
C ALA A 101 -3.55 21.44 0.09
N VAL A 102 -3.17 20.84 1.21
CA VAL A 102 -2.99 19.38 1.32
C VAL A 102 -4.31 18.80 1.81
N VAL A 103 -4.77 17.75 1.15
CA VAL A 103 -6.07 17.14 1.41
C VAL A 103 -5.94 15.64 1.58
N ARG A 104 -6.86 15.07 2.36
CA ARG A 104 -6.97 13.63 2.61
C ARG A 104 -8.39 13.16 2.31
N THR A 105 -8.52 11.93 1.83
CA THR A 105 -9.81 11.26 1.62
C THR A 105 -9.89 9.97 2.44
N HIS A 106 -11.11 9.57 2.79
CA HIS A 106 -11.43 8.32 3.49
C HIS A 106 -12.54 7.53 2.79
N ASP A 107 -12.91 7.92 1.57
CA ASP A 107 -14.00 7.35 0.79
C ASP A 107 -13.67 7.21 -0.71
N GLY A 108 -12.38 7.06 -1.04
CA GLY A 108 -11.92 6.82 -2.41
C GLY A 108 -11.98 8.06 -3.28
N GLY A 109 -11.72 9.22 -2.68
CA GLY A 109 -11.64 10.51 -3.36
C GLY A 109 -12.99 11.16 -3.66
N VAL A 110 -14.08 10.70 -3.04
CA VAL A 110 -15.41 11.31 -3.20
C VAL A 110 -15.52 12.57 -2.35
N THR A 111 -15.07 12.51 -1.11
CA THR A 111 -14.94 13.65 -0.21
C THR A 111 -13.50 13.82 0.27
N TRP A 112 -13.15 15.06 0.57
CA TRP A 112 -11.80 15.46 0.94
C TRP A 112 -11.84 16.36 2.17
N GLU A 113 -10.87 16.19 3.04
CA GLU A 113 -10.67 16.98 4.26
C GLU A 113 -9.37 17.77 4.15
N ASN A 114 -9.37 19.01 4.64
CA ASN A 114 -8.19 19.86 4.64
C ASN A 114 -7.25 19.46 5.79
N VAL A 115 -6.06 19.00 5.43
CA VAL A 115 -4.97 18.62 6.35
C VAL A 115 -3.72 19.46 6.09
N THR A 116 -3.88 20.68 5.58
CA THR A 116 -2.76 21.56 5.22
C THR A 116 -1.91 21.89 6.45
N PRO A 117 -0.57 21.67 6.40
CA PRO A 117 0.31 22.06 7.49
C PRO A 117 0.36 23.58 7.69
N GLY A 118 0.42 24.01 8.96
CA GLY A 118 0.76 25.39 9.34
C GLY A 118 -0.22 26.47 8.88
N GLY A 119 0.33 27.62 8.46
CA GLY A 119 -0.42 28.83 8.04
C GLY A 119 -0.95 28.81 6.60
N GLY A 120 -0.90 27.65 5.94
CA GLY A 120 -1.29 27.45 4.54
C GLY A 120 -0.12 27.39 3.57
N ILE A 121 -0.41 27.04 2.32
CA ILE A 121 0.58 26.96 1.24
C ILE A 121 0.76 28.35 0.60
N PRO A 122 1.99 28.89 0.51
CA PRO A 122 2.26 30.13 -0.21
C PRO A 122 1.81 30.06 -1.66
N LYS A 123 1.37 31.19 -2.23
CA LYS A 123 1.00 31.21 -3.66
C LYS A 123 2.25 31.04 -4.53
N SER A 124 2.08 30.33 -5.66
CA SER A 124 3.10 30.18 -6.71
C SER A 124 4.32 29.31 -6.34
N VAL A 125 4.23 28.49 -5.29
CA VAL A 125 5.25 27.47 -5.00
C VAL A 125 4.81 26.11 -5.53
N SER A 126 5.78 25.29 -5.95
CA SER A 126 5.53 23.88 -6.24
C SER A 126 5.83 23.04 -5.00
N LEU A 127 4.84 22.28 -4.54
CA LEU A 127 5.01 21.36 -3.42
C LEU A 127 5.76 20.10 -3.86
N SER A 128 6.56 19.57 -2.94
CA SER A 128 7.07 18.20 -3.00
C SER A 128 6.64 17.49 -1.72
N GLY A 129 6.45 16.18 -1.79
CA GLY A 129 6.03 15.40 -0.63
C GLY A 129 6.30 13.92 -0.82
N ALA A 130 6.16 13.19 0.29
CA ALA A 130 6.21 11.74 0.32
C ALA A 130 5.09 11.23 1.24
N PHE A 131 4.39 10.20 0.80
CA PHE A 131 3.36 9.52 1.57
C PHE A 131 3.81 8.08 1.79
N LEU A 132 4.10 7.72 3.04
CA LEU A 132 4.63 6.40 3.34
C LEU A 132 3.50 5.42 3.64
N ASP A 133 2.55 5.86 4.46
CA ASP A 133 1.42 5.05 4.90
C ASP A 133 0.25 5.96 5.31
N ARG A 134 -0.77 5.35 5.93
CA ARG A 134 -2.00 6.03 6.35
C ARG A 134 -1.72 7.21 7.29
N ASP A 135 -0.70 7.10 8.13
CA ASP A 135 -0.45 8.00 9.25
C ASP A 135 0.78 8.89 9.03
N HIS A 136 1.73 8.46 8.20
CA HIS A 136 3.00 9.15 7.95
C HIS A 136 3.07 9.81 6.58
N ALA A 137 3.26 11.13 6.59
CA ALA A 137 3.47 11.92 5.38
C ALA A 137 4.43 13.08 5.64
N TRP A 138 5.08 13.53 4.57
CA TRP A 138 5.97 14.68 4.55
C TRP A 138 5.58 15.64 3.43
N ILE A 139 5.55 16.93 3.74
CA ILE A 139 5.27 18.01 2.80
C ILE A 139 6.38 19.05 2.91
N LEU A 140 7.09 19.27 1.81
CA LEU A 140 8.12 20.30 1.67
C LEU A 140 7.51 21.57 1.08
N ILE A 141 7.57 22.64 1.86
CA ILE A 141 7.24 23.99 1.42
C ILE A 141 8.55 24.78 1.21
N PRO A 142 8.89 25.19 -0.03
CA PRO A 142 10.11 25.96 -0.29
C PRO A 142 10.03 27.39 0.28
N ALA A 143 11.19 27.94 0.61
CA ALA A 143 11.36 29.40 0.66
C ALA A 143 11.22 29.99 -0.76
N GLU A 144 10.89 31.28 -0.89
CA GLU A 144 10.64 31.93 -2.20
C GLU A 144 11.81 31.79 -3.19
N ASP A 145 13.05 31.73 -2.70
CA ASP A 145 14.26 31.61 -3.51
C ASP A 145 14.74 30.16 -3.71
N TYR A 146 14.00 29.18 -3.18
CA TYR A 146 14.28 27.75 -3.21
C TYR A 146 15.64 27.34 -2.59
N SER A 147 16.31 28.25 -1.87
CA SER A 147 17.60 27.97 -1.21
C SER A 147 17.46 27.12 0.07
N SER A 148 16.26 27.13 0.65
CA SER A 148 15.89 26.41 1.87
C SER A 148 14.39 26.11 1.85
N GLY A 149 13.90 25.37 2.83
CA GLY A 149 12.49 25.04 2.93
C GLY A 149 12.09 24.67 4.35
N GLU A 150 10.79 24.45 4.52
CA GLU A 150 10.19 23.90 5.72
C GLU A 150 9.59 22.54 5.39
N LEU A 151 10.09 21.50 6.05
CA LEU A 151 9.54 20.15 5.97
C LEU A 151 8.52 19.98 7.09
N TYR A 152 7.30 19.68 6.72
CA TYR A 152 6.25 19.29 7.64
C TYR A 152 6.11 17.78 7.63
N ARG A 153 6.12 17.15 8.80
CA ARG A 153 5.89 15.72 8.99
C ARG A 153 4.68 15.47 9.88
N THR A 154 3.87 14.50 9.51
CA THR A 154 2.79 13.96 10.34
C THR A 154 3.03 12.49 10.67
N ALA A 155 2.45 12.03 11.77
CA ALA A 155 2.42 10.62 12.21
C ALA A 155 1.01 10.21 12.67
N ASP A 156 0.00 11.00 12.30
CA ASP A 156 -1.41 10.80 12.64
C ASP A 156 -2.33 11.16 11.46
N GLY A 157 -1.80 11.06 10.25
CA GLY A 157 -2.57 11.24 9.03
C GLY A 157 -2.99 12.69 8.78
N GLY A 158 -2.14 13.64 9.18
CA GLY A 158 -2.29 15.06 8.89
C GLY A 158 -3.13 15.83 9.92
N LEU A 159 -3.46 15.20 11.06
CA LEU A 159 -4.15 15.87 12.17
C LEU A 159 -3.20 16.83 12.88
N ASN A 160 -1.95 16.41 13.08
CA ASN A 160 -0.88 17.24 13.61
C ASN A 160 0.34 17.18 12.71
N TRP A 161 1.01 18.32 12.56
CA TRP A 161 2.22 18.47 11.78
C TRP A 161 3.36 19.02 12.63
N GLN A 162 4.53 18.41 12.49
CA GLN A 162 5.79 18.87 13.06
C GLN A 162 6.60 19.51 11.96
N ALA A 163 7.02 20.77 12.17
CA ALA A 163 7.80 21.52 11.19
C ALA A 163 9.30 21.46 11.49
N SER A 164 10.13 21.41 10.45
CA SER A 164 11.59 21.47 10.54
C SER A 164 12.15 22.29 9.38
N THR A 165 13.08 23.19 9.68
CA THR A 165 13.80 23.95 8.63
C THR A 165 14.88 23.08 8.01
N ILE A 166 14.92 23.02 6.67
CA ILE A 166 15.83 22.15 5.93
C ILE A 166 16.69 22.95 4.94
N PRO A 167 17.89 22.47 4.58
CA PRO A 167 18.87 23.23 3.80
C PRO A 167 18.64 23.17 2.28
N PHE A 168 17.40 22.93 1.83
CA PHE A 168 17.02 22.87 0.42
C PHE A 168 15.53 23.20 0.24
N GLY A 169 15.18 23.91 -0.84
CA GLY A 169 13.78 24.24 -1.14
C GLY A 169 13.05 23.22 -2.02
N GLY A 170 13.79 22.40 -2.78
CA GLY A 170 13.19 21.39 -3.66
C GLY A 170 13.99 20.10 -3.67
N ALA A 171 13.30 18.98 -3.50
CA ALA A 171 13.91 17.65 -3.54
C ALA A 171 12.89 16.59 -4.00
N GLY A 172 13.39 15.55 -4.66
CA GLY A 172 12.70 14.25 -4.68
C GLY A 172 12.93 13.57 -3.34
N LEU A 173 11.86 13.34 -2.58
CA LEU A 173 11.91 12.71 -1.26
C LEU A 173 11.62 11.20 -1.38
N HIS A 174 12.41 10.39 -0.68
CA HIS A 174 12.16 8.95 -0.51
C HIS A 174 12.30 8.61 0.97
N PHE A 175 11.26 8.05 1.57
CA PHE A 175 11.31 7.51 2.93
C PHE A 175 11.18 5.99 2.86
N LEU A 176 12.12 5.30 3.52
CA LEU A 176 12.07 3.84 3.67
C LEU A 176 11.14 3.45 4.82
N ASP A 177 11.14 4.24 5.89
CA ASP A 177 10.33 4.09 7.09
C ASP A 177 10.07 5.48 7.71
N PRO A 178 9.33 5.60 8.82
CA PRO A 178 9.01 6.89 9.43
C PRO A 178 10.22 7.73 9.92
N LEU A 179 11.42 7.14 9.98
CA LEU A 179 12.64 7.76 10.49
C LEU A 179 13.72 7.92 9.40
N ILE A 180 13.91 6.92 8.56
CA ILE A 180 15.00 6.87 7.57
C ILE A 180 14.51 7.32 6.20
N GLY A 181 15.17 8.36 5.66
CA GLY A 181 14.83 8.90 4.35
C GLY A 181 15.99 9.60 3.65
N TRP A 182 15.79 9.88 2.37
CA TRP A 182 16.74 10.54 1.47
C TRP A 182 16.06 11.66 0.69
N ALA A 183 16.85 12.68 0.34
CA ALA A 183 16.44 13.78 -0.50
C ALA A 183 17.43 13.95 -1.66
N LEU A 184 16.93 13.83 -2.89
CA LEU A 184 17.67 14.15 -4.11
C LEU A 184 17.41 15.61 -4.50
N VAL A 185 18.41 16.46 -4.36
CA VAL A 185 18.31 17.90 -4.58
C VAL A 185 19.01 18.26 -5.88
N GLY A 186 18.28 18.82 -6.85
CA GLY A 186 18.88 19.37 -8.07
C GLY A 186 19.55 20.71 -7.79
N THR A 187 20.87 20.81 -8.04
CA THR A 187 21.65 22.04 -7.79
C THR A 187 22.00 22.79 -9.09
N GLY A 188 21.65 22.22 -10.24
CA GLY A 188 21.71 22.89 -11.53
C GLY A 188 21.65 21.90 -12.70
N ALA A 189 20.99 22.28 -13.79
CA ALA A 189 20.95 21.50 -15.01
C ALA A 189 21.34 22.37 -16.22
N ALA A 190 22.28 21.89 -17.03
CA ALA A 190 22.73 22.59 -18.22
C ALA A 190 23.31 21.61 -19.26
N ALA A 191 23.04 21.87 -20.54
CA ALA A 191 23.65 21.16 -21.67
C ALA A 191 23.65 19.62 -21.54
N GLY A 192 22.54 19.02 -21.09
CA GLY A 192 22.40 17.57 -20.93
C GLY A 192 23.10 16.99 -19.69
N SER A 193 23.46 17.85 -18.73
CA SER A 193 24.05 17.49 -17.44
C SER A 193 23.19 17.96 -16.28
N HIS A 194 23.27 17.26 -15.16
CA HIS A 194 22.47 17.52 -13.96
C HIS A 194 23.33 17.36 -12.70
N ALA A 195 23.64 18.49 -12.07
CA ALA A 195 24.29 18.58 -10.76
C ALA A 195 23.27 18.30 -9.65
N VAL A 196 23.65 17.47 -8.68
CA VAL A 196 22.76 17.06 -7.59
C VAL A 196 23.51 16.96 -6.26
N ASP A 197 22.79 17.21 -5.17
CA ASP A 197 23.19 16.82 -3.83
C ASP A 197 22.25 15.72 -3.32
N ILE A 198 22.76 14.80 -2.50
CA ILE A 198 21.95 13.79 -1.81
C ILE A 198 22.10 14.01 -0.31
N TYR A 199 20.97 14.13 0.38
CA TYR A 199 20.90 14.21 1.83
C TYR A 199 20.25 12.96 2.39
N GLN A 200 20.61 12.62 3.63
CA GLN A 200 19.99 11.55 4.41
C GLN A 200 19.48 12.10 5.75
N THR A 201 18.35 11.55 6.19
CA THR A 201 17.81 11.72 7.54
C THR A 201 17.67 10.36 8.22
N THR A 202 17.78 10.36 9.55
CA THR A 202 17.57 9.17 10.42
C THR A 202 16.60 9.48 11.57
N ASP A 203 15.95 10.65 11.52
CA ASP A 203 15.03 11.15 12.54
C ASP A 203 13.73 11.70 11.93
N GLY A 204 13.34 11.14 10.79
CA GLY A 204 12.08 11.45 10.11
C GLY A 204 12.10 12.79 9.38
N GLY A 205 13.28 13.30 9.02
CA GLY A 205 13.43 14.57 8.32
C GLY A 205 13.55 15.79 9.22
N ALA A 206 13.70 15.59 10.54
CA ALA A 206 13.98 16.69 11.46
C ALA A 206 15.38 17.27 11.24
N ASN A 207 16.36 16.41 10.95
CA ASN A 207 17.70 16.80 10.55
C ASN A 207 18.13 16.06 9.28
N TRP A 208 18.88 16.77 8.43
CA TRP A 208 19.39 16.27 7.16
C TRP A 208 20.90 16.46 7.06
N THR A 209 21.61 15.38 6.72
CA THR A 209 23.05 15.40 6.48
C THR A 209 23.31 15.23 4.99
N ARG A 210 24.08 16.14 4.37
CA ARG A 210 24.52 15.97 2.99
C ARG A 210 25.56 14.85 2.92
N ILE A 211 25.21 13.75 2.27
CA ILE A 211 26.06 12.55 2.15
C ILE A 211 26.75 12.46 0.78
N TYR A 212 26.23 13.15 -0.23
CA TYR A 212 26.80 13.17 -1.57
C TYR A 212 26.62 14.54 -2.22
N SER A 213 27.59 14.95 -3.04
CA SER A 213 27.52 16.17 -3.84
C SER A 213 28.18 15.95 -5.20
N LEU A 214 27.45 16.27 -6.26
CA LEU A 214 27.90 16.24 -7.65
C LEU A 214 27.89 17.67 -8.20
N ASP A 215 28.99 18.39 -7.93
CA ASP A 215 29.18 19.78 -8.33
C ASP A 215 30.19 19.85 -9.50
N PRO A 216 29.86 20.52 -10.63
CA PRO A 216 30.77 20.62 -11.77
C PRO A 216 32.09 21.36 -11.47
N THR A 217 32.13 22.17 -10.41
CA THR A 217 33.30 22.95 -10.01
C THR A 217 34.31 22.14 -9.19
N GLN A 218 33.91 20.99 -8.66
CA GLN A 218 34.73 20.14 -7.79
C GLN A 218 35.46 19.01 -8.56
N GLY A 219 35.31 18.95 -9.89
CA GLY A 219 35.78 17.83 -10.72
C GLY A 219 34.80 16.64 -10.73
N GLU A 220 35.08 15.58 -11.51
CA GLU A 220 34.24 14.37 -11.47
C GLU A 220 34.22 13.81 -10.04
N ALA A 221 33.03 13.76 -9.43
CA ALA A 221 32.86 13.26 -8.07
C ALA A 221 33.42 11.83 -7.96
N SER A 222 34.28 11.59 -6.97
CA SER A 222 34.90 10.29 -6.71
C SER A 222 33.91 9.18 -6.32
N GLY A 223 32.63 9.51 -6.15
CA GLY A 223 31.59 8.58 -5.74
C GLY A 223 30.69 8.06 -6.87
N GLY A 224 31.08 8.20 -8.14
CA GLY A 224 30.66 7.30 -9.22
C GLY A 224 29.38 7.64 -10.01
N LEU A 225 28.64 8.69 -9.65
CA LEU A 225 27.58 9.23 -10.54
C LEU A 225 28.17 10.17 -11.60
N PRO A 226 27.80 10.04 -12.89
CA PRO A 226 28.29 10.93 -13.92
C PRO A 226 27.56 12.28 -13.90
N PHE A 227 28.22 13.32 -14.38
CA PHE A 227 27.59 14.65 -14.54
C PHE A 227 26.52 14.65 -15.64
N SER A 228 26.74 13.88 -16.71
CA SER A 228 25.81 13.73 -17.83
C SER A 228 24.54 12.99 -17.44
N GLY A 229 23.46 13.27 -18.18
CA GLY A 229 22.17 12.65 -17.98
C GLY A 229 21.35 13.28 -16.85
N SER A 230 20.04 13.14 -16.97
CA SER A 230 19.07 13.55 -15.97
C SER A 230 18.94 12.46 -14.91
N LYS A 231 18.85 12.87 -13.64
CA LYS A 231 18.57 12.01 -12.49
C LYS A 231 17.08 12.18 -12.23
N ASN A 232 16.30 11.12 -12.40
CA ASN A 232 14.84 11.17 -12.33
C ASN A 232 14.33 10.86 -10.92
N GLY A 233 15.11 10.14 -10.11
CA GLY A 233 14.77 9.85 -8.73
C GLY A 233 15.70 8.83 -8.10
N LEU A 234 15.47 8.57 -6.82
CA LEU A 234 16.12 7.50 -6.07
C LEU A 234 15.09 6.68 -5.30
N ALA A 235 15.45 5.45 -4.95
CA ALA A 235 14.70 4.60 -4.05
C ALA A 235 15.65 3.64 -3.33
N PHE A 236 15.28 3.23 -2.13
CA PHE A 236 16.06 2.34 -1.27
C PHE A 236 15.21 1.15 -0.83
N CYS A 237 15.79 -0.05 -0.81
CA CYS A 237 15.13 -1.27 -0.31
C CYS A 237 15.44 -1.45 1.19
N ASP A 238 16.57 -0.92 1.63
CA ASP A 238 17.07 -0.94 3.00
C ASP A 238 18.03 0.26 3.21
N PRO A 239 18.55 0.51 4.43
CA PRO A 239 19.38 1.69 4.71
C PRO A 239 20.71 1.77 3.95
N ALA A 240 21.21 0.65 3.42
CA ALA A 240 22.49 0.56 2.71
C ALA A 240 22.31 0.48 1.19
N HIS A 241 21.27 -0.21 0.72
CA HIS A 241 21.08 -0.54 -0.70
C HIS A 241 19.98 0.31 -1.35
N GLY A 242 20.38 1.02 -2.41
CA GLY A 242 19.49 1.92 -3.15
C GLY A 242 19.88 2.07 -4.61
N TRP A 243 18.97 2.66 -5.39
CA TRP A 243 19.11 2.92 -6.82
C TRP A 243 18.81 4.37 -7.11
N LEU A 244 19.58 4.92 -8.04
CA LEU A 244 19.31 6.17 -8.72
C LEU A 244 19.03 5.85 -10.18
N ALA A 245 17.86 6.29 -10.64
CA ALA A 245 17.40 6.10 -12.01
C ALA A 245 17.41 7.44 -12.76
N GLY A 246 17.43 7.36 -14.09
CA GLY A 246 17.50 8.56 -14.91
C GLY A 246 17.44 8.31 -16.40
N SER A 247 17.97 9.26 -17.15
CA SER A 247 18.05 9.17 -18.61
C SER A 247 19.27 9.88 -19.16
N VAL A 248 19.79 9.37 -20.27
CA VAL A 248 20.82 10.03 -21.06
C VAL A 248 20.58 9.66 -22.52
N PRO A 249 20.78 10.58 -23.49
CA PRO A 249 20.45 10.31 -24.87
C PRO A 249 21.52 9.44 -25.56
N ILE A 250 21.67 8.20 -25.11
CA ILE A 250 22.62 7.20 -25.61
C ILE A 250 21.87 5.91 -25.89
N ASP A 251 21.99 5.40 -27.11
CA ASP A 251 21.40 4.14 -27.54
C ASP A 251 21.98 2.96 -26.74
N GLY A 252 21.13 2.01 -26.35
CA GLY A 252 21.55 0.82 -25.62
C GLY A 252 21.99 1.08 -24.17
N TYR A 253 21.68 2.27 -23.64
CA TYR A 253 22.10 2.69 -22.31
C TYR A 253 20.93 2.74 -21.34
N VAL A 254 21.02 1.97 -20.25
CA VAL A 254 20.16 2.11 -19.07
C VAL A 254 20.86 3.00 -18.03
N TYR A 255 20.22 4.12 -17.67
CA TYR A 255 20.73 5.01 -16.64
C TYR A 255 20.24 4.52 -15.27
N LEU A 256 20.96 3.54 -14.72
CA LEU A 256 20.70 2.95 -13.41
C LEU A 256 22.01 2.82 -12.64
N TYR A 257 22.03 3.37 -11.43
CA TYR A 257 23.18 3.35 -10.54
C TYR A 257 22.75 2.81 -9.19
N ALA A 258 23.50 1.86 -8.64
CA ALA A 258 23.25 1.25 -7.36
C ALA A 258 24.25 1.74 -6.31
N THR A 259 23.82 1.81 -5.05
CA THR A 259 24.66 2.04 -3.89
C THR A 259 24.54 0.86 -2.92
N ASP A 260 25.62 0.56 -2.19
CA ASP A 260 25.69 -0.43 -1.12
C ASP A 260 26.09 0.20 0.23
N ASN A 261 26.09 1.53 0.29
CA ASN A 261 26.53 2.30 1.45
C ASN A 261 25.66 3.55 1.70
N GLY A 262 24.36 3.44 1.42
CA GLY A 262 23.37 4.46 1.77
C GLY A 262 23.41 5.71 0.90
N GLY A 263 24.09 5.66 -0.26
CA GLY A 263 24.20 6.76 -1.21
C GLY A 263 25.53 7.53 -1.17
N LEU A 264 26.52 7.09 -0.39
CA LEU A 264 27.85 7.70 -0.33
C LEU A 264 28.66 7.47 -1.62
N SER A 265 28.46 6.33 -2.27
CA SER A 265 29.01 6.04 -3.60
C SER A 265 28.06 5.20 -4.43
N TRP A 266 28.24 5.28 -5.75
CA TRP A 266 27.34 4.72 -6.73
C TRP A 266 28.12 3.97 -7.80
N LYS A 267 27.54 2.85 -8.24
CA LYS A 267 28.08 2.02 -9.30
C LYS A 267 27.02 1.80 -10.36
N LYS A 268 27.38 2.00 -11.63
CA LYS A 268 26.47 1.70 -12.75
C LYS A 268 26.06 0.22 -12.71
N GLN A 269 24.76 -0.03 -12.89
CA GLN A 269 24.20 -1.36 -13.12
C GLN A 269 23.58 -1.38 -14.53
N GLU A 270 23.83 -2.45 -15.27
CA GLU A 270 23.44 -2.57 -16.68
C GLU A 270 22.51 -3.77 -16.87
N PRO A 271 21.22 -3.66 -16.51
CA PRO A 271 20.25 -4.71 -16.83
C PRO A 271 20.14 -4.85 -18.36
N ALA A 272 20.00 -6.09 -18.83
CA ALA A 272 19.91 -6.37 -20.26
C ALA A 272 18.60 -5.79 -20.83
N LEU A 273 18.71 -5.04 -21.93
CA LEU A 273 17.55 -4.56 -22.67
C LEU A 273 16.79 -5.71 -23.34
N PRO A 274 15.46 -5.64 -23.44
CA PRO A 274 14.65 -6.71 -24.01
C PRO A 274 14.90 -6.86 -25.51
N ALA A 275 14.62 -8.06 -26.04
CA ALA A 275 14.80 -8.36 -27.45
C ALA A 275 13.99 -7.40 -28.33
N GLY A 276 14.60 -6.90 -29.40
CA GLY A 276 14.01 -5.87 -30.27
C GLY A 276 14.21 -4.42 -29.80
N PHE A 277 14.74 -4.22 -28.58
CA PHE A 277 15.05 -2.91 -28.00
C PHE A 277 16.51 -2.80 -27.52
N GLU A 278 17.41 -3.62 -28.05
CA GLU A 278 18.82 -3.70 -27.63
C GLU A 278 19.60 -2.40 -27.83
N GLN A 279 19.10 -1.50 -28.68
CA GLN A 279 19.66 -0.18 -28.97
C GLN A 279 18.69 0.93 -28.57
N ALA A 280 17.71 0.64 -27.71
CA ALA A 280 16.78 1.64 -27.24
C ALA A 280 17.50 2.72 -26.43
N MET A 281 17.15 3.97 -26.69
CA MET A 281 17.36 5.03 -25.70
C MET A 281 16.36 4.80 -24.58
N THR A 282 16.79 4.96 -23.33
CA THR A 282 15.93 4.66 -22.18
C THR A 282 15.66 5.87 -21.28
N VAL A 283 14.49 5.84 -20.65
CA VAL A 283 14.18 6.66 -19.49
C VAL A 283 13.81 5.70 -18.37
N ALA A 284 14.67 5.62 -17.35
CA ALA A 284 14.43 4.82 -16.16
C ALA A 284 13.88 5.73 -15.05
N GLU A 285 12.83 5.27 -14.39
CA GLU A 285 12.27 5.88 -13.20
C GLU A 285 12.69 5.07 -11.96
N PRO A 286 12.70 5.65 -10.74
CA PRO A 286 13.16 4.93 -9.55
C PRO A 286 12.34 3.64 -9.33
N PRO A 287 12.97 2.55 -8.88
CA PRO A 287 12.25 1.32 -8.57
C PRO A 287 11.30 1.51 -7.39
N ARG A 288 10.12 0.86 -7.45
CA ARG A 288 9.22 0.73 -6.30
C ARG A 288 9.53 -0.58 -5.58
N PHE A 289 9.82 -0.51 -4.28
CA PHE A 289 9.97 -1.69 -3.42
C PHE A 289 8.69 -1.95 -2.63
N PHE A 290 8.31 -3.23 -2.55
CA PHE A 290 7.17 -3.71 -1.77
C PHE A 290 7.63 -4.47 -0.53
N SER A 291 8.89 -4.88 -0.52
CA SER A 291 9.61 -5.42 0.63
C SER A 291 11.10 -5.11 0.46
N PRO A 292 11.95 -5.40 1.45
CA PRO A 292 13.39 -5.23 1.30
C PRO A 292 14.02 -6.14 0.24
N GLN A 293 13.27 -7.02 -0.41
CA GLN A 293 13.77 -7.90 -1.49
C GLN A 293 13.04 -7.71 -2.81
N VAL A 294 11.73 -7.44 -2.75
CA VAL A 294 10.86 -7.43 -3.94
C VAL A 294 10.67 -6.01 -4.43
N GLY A 295 10.98 -5.78 -5.70
CA GLY A 295 10.81 -4.47 -6.33
C GLY A 295 10.59 -4.53 -7.83
N VAL A 296 10.08 -3.43 -8.38
CA VAL A 296 9.80 -3.27 -9.81
C VAL A 296 10.42 -1.97 -10.30
N LEU A 297 11.23 -2.06 -11.36
CA LEU A 297 11.91 -0.95 -12.01
C LEU A 297 11.27 -0.68 -13.39
N PRO A 298 10.53 0.43 -13.56
CA PRO A 298 9.94 0.81 -14.83
C PRO A 298 10.92 1.55 -15.76
N LEU A 299 10.96 1.12 -17.02
CA LEU A 299 11.76 1.71 -18.09
C LEU A 299 10.90 2.02 -19.32
N LYS A 300 11.05 3.23 -19.86
CA LYS A 300 10.54 3.61 -21.19
C LYS A 300 11.64 3.40 -22.23
N LEU A 301 11.29 2.80 -23.36
CA LEU A 301 12.18 2.38 -24.44
C LEU A 301 11.82 3.15 -25.72
N PHE A 302 12.82 3.71 -26.38
CA PHE A 302 12.67 4.42 -27.65
C PHE A 302 13.69 3.88 -28.67
N GLN A 303 13.21 3.18 -29.70
CA GLN A 303 14.08 2.64 -30.75
C GLN A 303 13.44 2.79 -32.14
N GLY A 304 14.04 3.63 -33.00
CA GLY A 304 13.48 3.88 -34.33
C GLY A 304 12.16 4.66 -34.23
N ASP A 305 11.08 4.04 -34.71
CA ASP A 305 9.69 4.50 -34.54
C ASP A 305 8.93 3.67 -33.49
N ALA A 306 9.57 2.65 -32.91
CA ALA A 306 9.00 1.82 -31.86
C ALA A 306 9.23 2.47 -30.49
N GLU A 307 8.17 2.54 -29.69
CA GLU A 307 8.15 3.06 -28.33
C GLU A 307 7.44 2.06 -27.44
N ALA A 308 8.01 1.74 -26.27
CA ALA A 308 7.43 0.74 -25.37
C ALA A 308 7.80 1.02 -23.91
N THR A 309 6.98 0.53 -22.99
CA THR A 309 7.30 0.49 -21.57
C THR A 309 7.62 -0.96 -21.19
N VAL A 310 8.65 -1.17 -20.36
CA VAL A 310 9.03 -2.47 -19.80
C VAL A 310 9.22 -2.32 -18.29
N PHE A 311 8.90 -3.37 -17.55
CA PHE A 311 9.07 -3.42 -16.10
C PHE A 311 10.08 -4.50 -15.77
N TYR A 312 11.08 -4.19 -14.96
CA TYR A 312 12.05 -5.16 -14.47
C TYR A 312 11.71 -5.56 -13.05
N HIS A 313 11.78 -6.85 -12.75
CA HIS A 313 11.48 -7.39 -11.43
C HIS A 313 12.76 -7.84 -10.74
N THR A 314 12.80 -7.62 -9.43
CA THR A 314 13.84 -8.15 -8.54
C THR A 314 13.19 -8.87 -7.36
N ASN A 315 13.87 -9.90 -6.86
CA ASN A 315 13.57 -10.60 -5.60
C ASN A 315 14.79 -10.60 -4.66
N ASP A 316 15.76 -9.75 -4.94
CA ASP A 316 17.05 -9.68 -4.25
C ASP A 316 17.51 -8.23 -4.07
N CYS A 317 16.56 -7.33 -3.80
CA CYS A 317 16.86 -5.92 -3.56
C CYS A 317 17.65 -5.33 -4.74
N GLY A 318 17.19 -5.54 -5.96
CA GLY A 318 17.80 -4.99 -7.18
C GLY A 318 19.23 -5.46 -7.47
N ALA A 319 19.76 -6.49 -6.80
CA ALA A 319 21.06 -7.07 -7.15
C ALA A 319 21.00 -7.70 -8.54
N THR A 320 19.86 -8.31 -8.88
CA THR A 320 19.51 -8.76 -10.22
C THR A 320 18.14 -8.23 -10.65
N TRP A 321 18.00 -8.01 -11.96
CA TRP A 321 16.79 -7.49 -12.59
C TRP A 321 16.40 -8.36 -13.78
N SER A 322 15.14 -8.80 -13.81
CA SER A 322 14.58 -9.61 -14.90
C SER A 322 13.50 -8.82 -15.65
N PRO A 323 13.60 -8.63 -16.98
CA PRO A 323 12.61 -7.87 -17.73
C PRO A 323 11.28 -8.61 -17.90
N SER A 324 10.19 -7.87 -17.87
CA SER A 324 8.87 -8.29 -18.34
C SER A 324 8.79 -8.28 -19.88
N THR A 325 7.66 -8.71 -20.44
CA THR A 325 7.36 -8.47 -21.86
C THR A 325 7.12 -6.96 -22.05
N PRO A 326 7.82 -6.28 -22.99
CA PRO A 326 7.52 -4.88 -23.29
C PRO A 326 6.10 -4.69 -23.82
N VAL A 327 5.43 -3.62 -23.37
CA VAL A 327 4.16 -3.17 -23.93
C VAL A 327 4.41 -1.97 -24.83
N GLU A 328 3.93 -2.03 -26.08
CA GLU A 328 4.07 -0.95 -27.08
C GLU A 328 3.15 0.24 -26.77
N LEU A 329 3.33 0.82 -25.59
CA LEU A 329 2.59 1.96 -25.07
C LEU A 329 3.52 2.79 -24.18
N ILE A 330 3.50 4.10 -24.37
CA ILE A 330 4.20 5.08 -23.53
C ILE A 330 3.18 6.03 -22.95
N GLY A 331 3.25 6.25 -21.64
CA GLY A 331 2.48 7.28 -20.98
C GLY A 331 2.72 7.29 -19.48
N VAL A 332 1.65 7.50 -18.72
CA VAL A 332 1.65 7.29 -17.26
C VAL A 332 1.50 5.80 -16.97
N TYR A 333 1.98 5.37 -15.81
CA TYR A 333 1.85 3.99 -15.37
C TYR A 333 1.56 3.92 -13.88
N THR A 334 1.04 2.78 -13.46
CA THR A 334 0.92 2.40 -12.05
C THR A 334 1.54 1.02 -11.87
N ILE A 335 2.25 0.85 -10.76
CA ILE A 335 2.70 -0.46 -10.26
C ILE A 335 1.99 -0.69 -8.94
N ALA A 336 0.77 -1.24 -8.94
CA ALA A 336 -0.06 -1.38 -7.74
C ALA A 336 0.50 -2.45 -6.78
N ALA A 337 1.03 -3.52 -7.37
CA ALA A 337 1.72 -4.62 -6.72
C ALA A 337 2.80 -5.15 -7.69
N PRO A 338 3.73 -6.02 -7.26
CA PRO A 338 4.72 -6.60 -8.15
C PRO A 338 4.13 -7.25 -9.41
N GLU A 339 2.92 -7.80 -9.32
CA GLU A 339 2.21 -8.47 -10.40
C GLU A 339 1.18 -7.59 -11.12
N LEU A 340 0.78 -6.46 -10.53
CA LEU A 340 -0.31 -5.61 -10.99
C LEU A 340 0.23 -4.30 -11.61
N LEU A 341 0.19 -4.21 -12.93
CA LEU A 341 0.80 -3.12 -13.70
C LEU A 341 -0.20 -2.50 -14.69
N TRP A 342 -0.22 -1.17 -14.78
CA TRP A 342 -0.98 -0.44 -15.80
C TRP A 342 -0.08 0.55 -16.52
N VAL A 343 -0.29 0.71 -17.83
CA VAL A 343 0.30 1.77 -18.65
C VAL A 343 -0.82 2.43 -19.46
N SER A 344 -0.84 3.75 -19.57
CA SER A 344 -1.82 4.46 -20.38
C SER A 344 -1.28 5.76 -20.95
N ASP A 345 -1.64 6.02 -22.21
CA ASP A 345 -1.49 7.33 -22.88
C ASP A 345 -2.74 8.22 -22.74
N GLY A 346 -3.76 7.74 -22.00
CA GLY A 346 -5.06 8.37 -21.84
C GLY A 346 -6.12 7.93 -22.86
N ALA A 347 -5.72 7.46 -24.04
CA ALA A 347 -6.64 6.92 -25.04
C ALA A 347 -6.93 5.43 -24.79
N VAL A 348 -5.90 4.68 -24.39
CA VAL A 348 -5.94 3.24 -24.17
C VAL A 348 -5.19 2.90 -22.89
N TYR A 349 -5.62 1.84 -22.21
CA TYR A 349 -4.92 1.27 -21.07
C TYR A 349 -4.37 -0.10 -21.45
N ALA A 350 -3.18 -0.43 -20.95
CA ALA A 350 -2.66 -1.78 -20.96
C ALA A 350 -2.48 -2.24 -19.51
N ALA A 351 -3.16 -3.31 -19.14
CA ALA A 351 -3.10 -3.89 -17.80
C ALA A 351 -2.37 -5.24 -17.82
N SER A 352 -1.63 -5.53 -16.77
CA SER A 352 -1.05 -6.85 -16.52
C SER A 352 -1.34 -7.27 -15.09
N TYR A 353 -1.68 -8.55 -14.93
CA TYR A 353 -1.97 -9.19 -13.64
C TYR A 353 -0.94 -10.27 -13.30
N ASN A 354 0.18 -10.30 -14.01
CA ASN A 354 1.25 -11.30 -13.84
C ASN A 354 2.64 -10.70 -14.03
N GLY A 355 2.83 -9.45 -13.58
CA GLY A 355 4.14 -8.79 -13.59
C GLY A 355 4.63 -8.52 -15.01
N GLY A 356 3.73 -8.17 -15.92
CA GLY A 356 4.07 -7.81 -17.29
C GLY A 356 4.49 -8.98 -18.16
N GLN A 357 4.27 -10.24 -17.75
CA GLN A 357 4.49 -11.39 -18.62
C GLN A 357 3.53 -11.37 -19.81
N SER A 358 2.28 -10.96 -19.57
CA SER A 358 1.27 -10.71 -20.59
C SER A 358 0.49 -9.42 -20.31
N TRP A 359 0.05 -8.76 -21.38
CA TRP A 359 -0.69 -7.51 -21.33
C TRP A 359 -2.08 -7.65 -21.95
N MET A 360 -3.07 -7.02 -21.32
CA MET A 360 -4.41 -6.87 -21.83
C MET A 360 -4.67 -5.40 -22.19
N THR A 361 -5.07 -5.17 -23.43
CA THR A 361 -5.50 -3.83 -23.87
C THR A 361 -6.94 -3.59 -23.45
N ILE A 362 -7.16 -2.47 -22.76
CA ILE A 362 -8.45 -2.01 -22.26
C ILE A 362 -8.79 -0.71 -22.99
N GLN A 363 -9.96 -0.69 -23.63
CA GLN A 363 -10.51 0.51 -24.24
C GLN A 363 -11.47 1.17 -23.23
N PRO A 364 -11.12 2.34 -22.68
CA PRO A 364 -11.94 3.02 -21.69
C PRO A 364 -13.20 3.64 -22.33
N ASN A 365 -14.25 3.83 -21.54
CA ASN A 365 -15.42 4.64 -21.92
C ASN A 365 -15.10 6.15 -22.09
N LEU A 366 -13.96 6.58 -21.55
CA LEU A 366 -13.52 7.97 -21.51
C LEU A 366 -12.13 8.10 -22.15
N ASN A 367 -12.02 8.97 -23.15
CA ASN A 367 -10.72 9.28 -23.77
C ASN A 367 -10.10 10.50 -23.07
N LEU A 368 -8.94 10.28 -22.45
CA LEU A 368 -8.12 11.26 -21.75
C LEU A 368 -6.77 11.51 -22.44
N GLU A 369 -6.65 11.19 -23.73
CA GLU A 369 -5.44 11.40 -24.53
C GLU A 369 -4.93 12.83 -24.37
N GLU A 370 -3.62 12.98 -24.16
CA GLU A 370 -2.93 14.25 -23.87
C GLU A 370 -3.36 14.98 -22.58
N ARG A 371 -4.42 14.52 -21.90
CA ARG A 371 -5.00 15.15 -20.71
C ARG A 371 -4.70 14.40 -19.43
N LEU A 372 -4.39 13.11 -19.50
CA LEU A 372 -4.09 12.26 -18.35
C LEU A 372 -2.78 12.71 -17.67
N ILE A 373 -2.88 13.11 -16.40
CA ILE A 373 -1.76 13.63 -15.59
C ILE A 373 -1.21 12.53 -14.67
N ARG A 374 -2.12 11.79 -14.02
CA ARG A 374 -1.79 10.68 -13.11
C ARG A 374 -2.74 9.53 -13.32
N LEU A 375 -2.19 8.35 -13.14
CA LEU A 375 -2.92 7.11 -13.03
C LEU A 375 -2.48 6.44 -11.74
N ASP A 376 -3.45 6.02 -10.94
CA ASP A 376 -3.19 5.35 -9.68
C ASP A 376 -4.17 4.20 -9.50
N PHE A 377 -3.66 2.99 -9.34
CA PHE A 377 -4.42 1.78 -9.06
C PHE A 377 -3.86 1.21 -7.77
N VAL A 378 -4.76 0.86 -6.87
CA VAL A 378 -4.42 0.18 -5.61
C VAL A 378 -4.70 -1.31 -5.69
N ASP A 379 -5.55 -1.70 -6.64
CA ASP A 379 -6.00 -3.06 -6.83
C ASP A 379 -6.44 -3.34 -8.29
N PRO A 380 -6.75 -4.60 -8.68
CA PRO A 380 -7.17 -4.96 -10.04
C PRO A 380 -8.38 -4.22 -10.60
N ALA A 381 -9.27 -3.72 -9.74
CA ALA A 381 -10.54 -3.12 -10.10
C ALA A 381 -10.58 -1.60 -9.84
N GLN A 382 -9.95 -1.14 -8.76
CA GLN A 382 -10.07 0.23 -8.27
C GLN A 382 -8.87 1.07 -8.64
N GLY A 383 -9.16 2.19 -9.28
CA GLY A 383 -8.15 3.16 -9.68
C GLY A 383 -8.71 4.54 -9.89
N TRP A 384 -7.80 5.50 -10.03
CA TRP A 384 -8.04 6.92 -10.19
C TRP A 384 -7.22 7.46 -11.35
N ALA A 385 -7.85 8.32 -12.12
CA ALA A 385 -7.22 9.06 -13.21
C ALA A 385 -7.40 10.54 -12.93
N LEU A 386 -6.30 11.26 -12.73
CA LEU A 386 -6.32 12.71 -12.63
C LEU A 386 -6.06 13.27 -14.03
N ALA A 387 -6.96 14.08 -14.56
CA ALA A 387 -6.83 14.65 -15.89
C ALA A 387 -7.08 16.16 -15.91
N SER A 388 -6.38 16.85 -16.80
CA SER A 388 -6.62 18.26 -17.05
C SER A 388 -7.90 18.45 -17.87
N GLU A 389 -8.74 19.41 -17.49
CA GLU A 389 -9.93 19.83 -18.22
C GLU A 389 -9.67 21.11 -19.02
N GLU A 390 -10.48 21.35 -20.07
CA GLU A 390 -10.40 22.59 -20.88
C GLU A 390 -10.58 23.87 -20.05
N SER A 391 -11.24 23.76 -18.89
CA SER A 391 -11.42 24.86 -17.94
C SER A 391 -10.11 25.31 -17.27
N GLY A 392 -9.04 24.52 -17.37
CA GLY A 392 -7.79 24.68 -16.65
C GLY A 392 -7.78 24.07 -15.25
N LEU A 393 -8.89 23.49 -14.80
CA LEU A 393 -8.97 22.71 -13.56
C LEU A 393 -8.69 21.22 -13.83
N ASN A 394 -8.27 20.49 -12.80
CA ASN A 394 -7.99 19.06 -12.92
C ASN A 394 -9.11 18.23 -12.29
N GLN A 395 -9.69 17.32 -13.07
CA GLN A 395 -10.77 16.44 -12.65
C GLN A 395 -10.23 15.06 -12.24
N LEU A 396 -10.66 14.58 -11.07
CA LEU A 396 -10.42 13.22 -10.62
C LEU A 396 -11.53 12.30 -11.12
N TYR A 397 -11.15 11.26 -11.86
CA TYR A 397 -12.00 10.15 -12.26
C TYR A 397 -11.65 8.93 -11.43
N ARG A 398 -12.63 8.05 -11.22
CA ARG A 398 -12.45 6.75 -10.57
C ARG A 398 -13.02 5.63 -11.43
N THR A 399 -12.42 4.45 -11.31
CA THR A 399 -12.87 3.19 -11.89
C THR A 399 -13.09 2.16 -10.78
N GLN A 400 -13.99 1.21 -11.02
CA GLN A 400 -14.26 0.06 -10.15
C GLN A 400 -14.23 -1.27 -10.92
N ASP A 401 -13.71 -1.23 -12.16
CA ASP A 401 -13.67 -2.37 -13.07
C ASP A 401 -12.32 -2.52 -13.78
N GLY A 402 -11.25 -1.91 -13.26
CA GLY A 402 -9.89 -2.07 -13.78
C GLY A 402 -9.55 -1.12 -14.93
N GLY A 403 -10.33 -0.05 -15.10
CA GLY A 403 -10.10 1.00 -16.10
C GLY A 403 -10.96 0.89 -17.37
N TYR A 404 -11.96 0.00 -17.40
CA TYR A 404 -12.92 -0.07 -18.52
C TYR A 404 -13.91 1.09 -18.44
N THR A 405 -14.40 1.39 -17.25
CA THR A 405 -15.30 2.52 -17.00
C THR A 405 -14.72 3.48 -15.99
N TRP A 406 -14.67 4.74 -16.40
CA TRP A 406 -14.26 5.89 -15.61
C TRP A 406 -15.45 6.82 -15.41
N THR A 407 -15.64 7.24 -14.16
CA THR A 407 -16.66 8.23 -13.77
C THR A 407 -16.01 9.31 -12.90
N PRO A 408 -16.47 10.58 -12.96
CA PRO A 408 -15.96 11.60 -12.05
C PRO A 408 -16.17 11.18 -10.59
N ALA A 409 -15.13 11.25 -9.75
CA ALA A 409 -15.25 10.98 -8.31
C ALA A 409 -16.11 12.05 -7.60
N PHE A 410 -16.03 13.28 -8.10
CA PHE A 410 -16.89 14.43 -7.81
C PHE A 410 -16.95 15.32 -9.06
N ILE A 411 -17.84 16.30 -9.14
CA ILE A 411 -17.90 17.23 -10.28
C ILE A 411 -17.32 18.59 -9.87
N ILE A 412 -16.29 19.04 -10.59
CA ILE A 412 -15.79 20.41 -10.45
C ILE A 412 -16.68 21.34 -11.28
N SER A 413 -17.42 22.21 -10.61
CA SER A 413 -18.18 23.27 -11.29
C SER A 413 -17.37 24.57 -11.27
N PRO A 414 -17.17 25.26 -12.42
CA PRO A 414 -16.71 26.63 -12.37
C PRO A 414 -17.73 27.43 -11.56
N SER A 415 -17.27 28.16 -10.54
CA SER A 415 -18.14 29.00 -9.70
C SER A 415 -19.08 29.80 -10.60
N PRO A 416 -20.42 29.78 -10.39
CA PRO A 416 -21.30 30.56 -11.22
C PRO A 416 -21.00 32.04 -11.00
N THR A 417 -20.48 32.71 -12.03
CA THR A 417 -20.50 34.16 -12.13
C THR A 417 -21.94 34.59 -11.91
N ALA A 418 -22.17 35.40 -10.87
CA ALA A 418 -23.49 35.83 -10.45
C ALA A 418 -24.22 36.60 -11.56
N GLU A 419 -25.01 35.89 -12.37
CA GLU A 419 -26.06 36.50 -13.17
C GLU A 419 -27.31 36.62 -12.31
N ILE A 420 -27.59 37.86 -11.92
CA ILE A 420 -28.81 38.23 -11.21
C ILE A 420 -29.96 38.18 -12.21
N SER A 421 -30.93 37.29 -12.01
CA SER A 421 -32.23 37.38 -12.70
C SER A 421 -33.37 36.94 -11.77
N PRO A 422 -34.55 37.59 -11.84
CA PRO A 422 -35.41 37.77 -10.67
C PRO A 422 -36.46 36.67 -10.46
N SER A 423 -36.82 36.52 -9.19
CA SER A 423 -38.07 36.03 -8.59
C SER A 423 -38.76 34.81 -9.20
N ALA A 424 -38.71 33.74 -8.42
CA ALA A 424 -39.58 32.58 -8.49
C ALA A 424 -41.07 32.96 -8.47
N THR A 425 -41.84 32.34 -9.37
CA THR A 425 -43.28 32.12 -9.17
C THR A 425 -43.52 30.61 -9.21
N THR A 426 -44.15 30.12 -8.15
CA THR A 426 -44.57 28.74 -7.93
C THR A 426 -45.51 28.23 -9.02
N ALA A 427 -45.21 27.05 -9.59
CA ALA A 427 -46.20 26.23 -10.28
C ALA A 427 -45.93 24.73 -10.02
N SER A 428 -46.99 24.06 -9.56
CA SER A 428 -47.12 22.63 -9.32
C SER A 428 -47.16 21.85 -10.65
N ALA A 429 -46.42 20.73 -10.74
CA ALA A 429 -46.57 19.76 -11.83
C ALA A 429 -46.55 18.31 -11.31
N SER A 430 -47.53 17.55 -11.82
CA SER A 430 -47.79 16.12 -11.62
C SER A 430 -46.67 15.22 -12.18
N PRO A 431 -46.57 13.94 -11.78
CA PRO A 431 -45.48 13.06 -12.20
C PRO A 431 -45.70 12.50 -13.61
N THR A 432 -44.63 12.49 -14.42
CA THR A 432 -44.55 11.83 -15.72
C THR A 432 -43.81 10.49 -15.57
N PRO A 433 -44.16 9.41 -16.30
CA PRO A 433 -43.65 8.07 -16.01
C PRO A 433 -42.18 7.90 -16.42
N GLN A 434 -41.45 7.13 -15.60
CA GLN A 434 -40.07 6.70 -15.81
C GLN A 434 -39.94 5.77 -17.04
N PRO A 435 -38.95 5.96 -17.93
CA PRO A 435 -38.71 5.02 -19.03
C PRO A 435 -38.10 3.71 -18.51
N SER A 436 -38.62 2.59 -19.02
CA SER A 436 -38.09 1.23 -18.80
C SER A 436 -36.64 1.12 -19.27
N ALA A 437 -35.80 0.52 -18.43
CA ALA A 437 -34.46 0.10 -18.81
C ALA A 437 -34.52 -1.00 -19.89
N THR A 438 -34.01 -0.69 -21.08
CA THR A 438 -33.72 -1.68 -22.11
C THR A 438 -32.42 -2.39 -21.74
N SER A 439 -32.46 -3.70 -21.54
CA SER A 439 -31.28 -4.53 -21.29
C SER A 439 -30.39 -4.57 -22.53
N THR A 440 -29.22 -3.96 -22.47
CA THR A 440 -28.12 -4.21 -23.41
C THR A 440 -27.48 -5.58 -23.09
N PRO A 441 -27.13 -6.40 -24.10
CA PRO A 441 -26.53 -7.70 -23.87
C PRO A 441 -25.09 -7.55 -23.34
N LYS A 442 -24.78 -8.22 -22.22
CA LYS A 442 -23.42 -8.35 -21.67
C LYS A 442 -22.51 -9.09 -22.69
N PRO A 443 -21.42 -8.49 -23.19
CA PRO A 443 -20.42 -9.21 -23.98
C PRO A 443 -19.67 -10.23 -23.10
N PRO A 444 -19.17 -11.34 -23.67
CA PRO A 444 -18.70 -12.49 -22.90
C PRO A 444 -17.41 -12.17 -22.13
N SER A 445 -17.46 -12.18 -20.80
CA SER A 445 -16.27 -12.27 -19.96
C SER A 445 -15.65 -13.64 -20.17
N TYR A 446 -14.34 -13.72 -20.40
CA TYR A 446 -13.62 -14.96 -20.16
C TYR A 446 -13.63 -15.20 -18.64
N ALA A 447 -14.69 -15.85 -18.15
CA ALA A 447 -14.74 -16.32 -16.78
C ALA A 447 -13.96 -17.64 -16.73
N GLY A 448 -13.00 -17.73 -15.82
CA GLY A 448 -12.45 -19.01 -15.42
C GLY A 448 -13.55 -19.95 -14.90
N PRO A 449 -13.23 -21.23 -14.67
CA PRO A 449 -14.15 -22.14 -14.00
C PRO A 449 -14.72 -21.51 -12.72
N ALA A 450 -16.00 -21.75 -12.46
CA ALA A 450 -16.66 -21.14 -11.32
C ALA A 450 -16.16 -21.68 -9.96
N ALA A 451 -15.46 -22.82 -9.96
CA ALA A 451 -15.08 -23.55 -8.76
C ALA A 451 -13.61 -23.97 -8.84
N ARG A 452 -12.88 -23.87 -7.72
CA ARG A 452 -11.48 -24.33 -7.61
C ARG A 452 -11.42 -25.87 -7.75
N LYS A 453 -10.30 -26.40 -8.26
CA LYS A 453 -10.11 -27.85 -8.48
C LYS A 453 -9.80 -28.64 -7.20
N GLY A 454 -9.59 -27.97 -6.07
CA GLY A 454 -9.32 -28.60 -4.78
C GLY A 454 -10.55 -29.28 -4.15
N PRO A 455 -10.42 -29.81 -2.92
CA PRO A 455 -11.54 -30.38 -2.19
C PRO A 455 -12.68 -29.36 -2.01
N THR A 456 -13.91 -29.77 -2.33
CA THR A 456 -15.10 -28.93 -2.13
C THR A 456 -15.71 -29.15 -0.75
N ILE A 457 -15.88 -28.06 -0.01
CA ILE A 457 -16.58 -27.96 1.26
C ILE A 457 -17.97 -27.36 1.00
N LEU A 458 -19.01 -27.94 1.58
CA LEU A 458 -20.38 -27.48 1.41
C LEU A 458 -20.79 -26.65 2.63
N ALA A 459 -21.27 -25.43 2.38
CA ALA A 459 -22.03 -24.66 3.36
C ALA A 459 -23.53 -24.87 3.13
N GLY A 460 -24.22 -25.49 4.09
CA GLY A 460 -25.67 -25.71 3.99
C GLY A 460 -26.48 -24.47 4.37
N TYR A 461 -27.51 -24.13 3.60
CA TYR A 461 -28.42 -23.05 3.95
C TYR A 461 -29.16 -23.33 5.28
N VAL A 462 -29.29 -22.30 6.12
CA VAL A 462 -30.06 -22.35 7.36
C VAL A 462 -31.11 -21.24 7.39
N SER A 463 -32.37 -21.60 7.63
CA SER A 463 -33.47 -20.62 7.77
C SER A 463 -33.52 -20.00 9.17
N LYS A 464 -32.78 -20.55 10.12
CA LYS A 464 -32.60 -20.06 11.48
C LYS A 464 -31.12 -20.04 11.79
N ALA A 465 -30.60 -18.88 12.16
CA ALA A 465 -29.21 -18.71 12.59
C ALA A 465 -28.89 -19.65 13.78
N PRO A 466 -27.72 -20.31 13.79
CA PRO A 466 -27.24 -21.04 14.96
C PRO A 466 -27.09 -20.14 16.17
N THR A 467 -27.34 -20.72 17.34
CA THR A 467 -27.07 -20.16 18.66
C THR A 467 -25.58 -20.35 18.91
N LEU A 468 -24.80 -19.27 18.86
CA LEU A 468 -23.34 -19.32 19.03
C LEU A 468 -22.98 -19.52 20.50
N ASP A 469 -23.20 -20.73 21.02
CA ASP A 469 -23.05 -21.11 22.44
C ASP A 469 -21.99 -22.20 22.67
N GLY A 470 -21.28 -22.62 21.63
CA GLY A 470 -20.29 -23.69 21.66
C GLY A 470 -20.91 -25.10 21.64
N SER A 471 -22.23 -25.24 21.41
CA SER A 471 -22.93 -26.52 21.31
C SER A 471 -23.25 -26.90 19.87
N PHE A 472 -22.94 -28.15 19.50
CA PHE A 472 -23.15 -28.63 18.14
C PHE A 472 -24.50 -29.35 17.93
N ASP A 473 -25.40 -29.30 18.91
CA ASP A 473 -26.65 -30.06 18.89
C ASP A 473 -27.56 -29.64 17.71
N GLU A 474 -27.54 -28.37 17.34
CA GLU A 474 -28.32 -27.85 16.22
C GLU A 474 -27.65 -28.02 14.85
N TRP A 475 -26.34 -28.27 14.82
CA TRP A 475 -25.59 -28.44 13.58
C TRP A 475 -25.86 -29.79 12.92
N LYS A 476 -26.34 -29.75 11.68
CA LYS A 476 -26.63 -30.93 10.83
C LYS A 476 -25.73 -31.00 9.59
N GLN A 477 -24.85 -30.03 9.42
CA GLN A 477 -23.95 -29.88 8.30
C GLN A 477 -22.89 -30.99 8.27
N THR A 478 -22.32 -31.20 7.08
CA THR A 478 -21.23 -32.15 6.87
C THR A 478 -20.03 -31.78 7.73
N ARG A 479 -19.40 -32.79 8.35
CA ARG A 479 -18.18 -32.63 9.16
C ARG A 479 -16.95 -32.93 8.30
N TYR A 480 -16.15 -31.92 8.03
CA TYR A 480 -14.91 -32.02 7.26
C TYR A 480 -13.71 -32.18 8.19
N ASP A 481 -12.77 -33.03 7.81
CA ASP A 481 -11.51 -33.25 8.53
C ASP A 481 -10.55 -32.07 8.36
N VAL A 482 -9.95 -31.65 9.48
CA VAL A 482 -8.88 -30.65 9.53
C VAL A 482 -7.66 -31.33 10.15
N THR A 483 -6.98 -32.16 9.36
CA THR A 483 -5.94 -33.09 9.85
C THR A 483 -4.64 -33.02 9.07
N ALA A 484 -4.57 -32.22 8.00
CA ALA A 484 -3.36 -32.10 7.21
C ALA A 484 -2.40 -31.10 7.87
N ILE A 485 -1.30 -31.59 8.44
CA ILE A 485 -0.33 -30.71 9.10
C ILE A 485 0.51 -29.98 8.05
N VAL A 486 0.34 -28.66 7.94
CA VAL A 486 0.93 -27.80 6.91
C VAL A 486 2.02 -26.87 7.43
N PHE A 487 2.14 -26.74 8.76
CA PHE A 487 3.23 -26.04 9.43
C PHE A 487 3.67 -26.82 10.67
N GLY A 488 4.96 -26.74 11.03
CA GLY A 488 5.44 -27.26 12.30
C GLY A 488 5.36 -28.79 12.48
N LYS A 489 5.44 -29.57 11.39
CA LYS A 489 5.26 -31.03 11.43
C LYS A 489 6.17 -31.76 12.42
N THR A 490 7.35 -31.22 12.71
CA THR A 490 8.30 -31.77 13.69
C THR A 490 7.90 -31.53 15.13
N ASN A 491 7.05 -30.54 15.40
CA ASN A 491 6.50 -30.22 16.71
C ASN A 491 5.21 -31.01 16.98
N TRP A 492 4.49 -31.41 15.93
CA TRP A 492 3.25 -32.18 16.04
C TRP A 492 3.48 -33.61 16.55
N GLN A 493 2.92 -33.94 17.72
CA GLN A 493 3.15 -35.22 18.43
C GLN A 493 2.10 -36.29 18.15
N GLY A 494 1.04 -35.99 17.39
CA GLY A 494 0.04 -36.97 17.01
C GLY A 494 -1.37 -36.40 16.95
N ALA A 495 -2.34 -37.28 16.76
CA ALA A 495 -3.71 -36.85 16.54
C ALA A 495 -4.40 -36.28 17.80
N ASP A 496 -3.81 -36.44 18.98
CA ASP A 496 -4.31 -35.83 20.21
C ASP A 496 -3.67 -34.46 20.49
N ASP A 497 -2.55 -34.16 19.81
CA ASP A 497 -1.80 -32.90 19.90
C ASP A 497 -2.44 -31.83 19.00
N LEU A 498 -2.73 -32.14 17.73
CA LEU A 498 -3.58 -31.26 16.92
C LEU A 498 -4.42 -32.00 15.88
N ARG A 499 -5.73 -31.80 15.93
CA ARG A 499 -6.68 -32.10 14.83
C ARG A 499 -7.98 -31.31 14.99
N GLY A 500 -8.77 -31.24 13.92
CA GLY A 500 -10.11 -30.67 14.04
C GLY A 500 -11.17 -31.22 13.09
N LYS A 501 -12.39 -30.75 13.32
CA LYS A 501 -13.55 -30.94 12.44
C LYS A 501 -14.21 -29.60 12.17
N LEU A 502 -14.51 -29.34 10.90
CA LEU A 502 -15.19 -28.14 10.43
C LEU A 502 -16.62 -28.48 9.95
N MET A 503 -17.56 -27.61 10.29
CA MET A 503 -18.91 -27.54 9.70
C MET A 503 -19.16 -26.11 9.22
N LEU A 504 -19.78 -25.95 8.05
CA LEU A 504 -20.16 -24.65 7.50
C LEU A 504 -21.64 -24.58 7.18
N ALA A 505 -22.27 -23.48 7.53
CA ALA A 505 -23.64 -23.14 7.16
C ALA A 505 -23.70 -21.70 6.64
N TRP A 506 -24.80 -21.30 6.00
CA TRP A 506 -24.96 -19.90 5.57
C TRP A 506 -26.43 -19.47 5.59
N ASP A 507 -26.63 -18.17 5.78
CA ASP A 507 -27.88 -17.48 5.44
C ASP A 507 -27.56 -16.22 4.59
N GLU A 508 -28.56 -15.40 4.27
CA GLU A 508 -28.36 -14.21 3.45
C GLU A 508 -27.44 -13.16 4.09
N LYS A 509 -27.11 -13.27 5.39
CA LYS A 509 -26.33 -12.29 6.15
C LYS A 509 -24.97 -12.80 6.58
N HIS A 510 -24.83 -14.08 6.90
CA HIS A 510 -23.61 -14.64 7.46
C HIS A 510 -23.19 -15.96 6.81
N LEU A 511 -21.88 -16.14 6.73
CA LEU A 511 -21.25 -17.45 6.75
C LEU A 511 -21.15 -17.87 8.21
N TYR A 512 -21.63 -19.07 8.52
CA TYR A 512 -21.51 -19.67 9.84
C TYR A 512 -20.46 -20.76 9.82
N LEU A 513 -19.61 -20.76 10.84
CA LEU A 513 -18.55 -21.73 11.03
C LEU A 513 -18.70 -22.42 12.38
N ALA A 514 -18.53 -23.74 12.43
CA ALA A 514 -18.34 -24.49 13.68
C ALA A 514 -17.09 -25.36 13.58
N ALA A 515 -16.22 -25.26 14.57
CA ALA A 515 -14.97 -26.01 14.66
C ALA A 515 -14.85 -26.74 16.00
N ARG A 516 -14.68 -28.06 15.96
CA ARG A 516 -14.18 -28.84 17.12
C ARG A 516 -12.67 -28.99 16.93
N VAL A 517 -11.89 -28.54 17.91
CA VAL A 517 -10.43 -28.59 17.88
C VAL A 517 -9.91 -29.44 19.03
N TRP A 518 -9.37 -30.61 18.70
CA TRP A 518 -8.63 -31.42 19.67
C TRP A 518 -7.21 -30.91 19.75
N ASP A 519 -6.83 -30.64 20.99
CA ASP A 519 -5.60 -29.98 21.40
C ASP A 519 -5.32 -30.47 22.83
N ASP A 520 -4.10 -30.93 23.09
CA ASP A 520 -3.69 -31.44 24.40
C ASP A 520 -3.19 -30.34 25.33
N VAL A 521 -2.76 -29.19 24.81
CA VAL A 521 -2.29 -28.04 25.59
C VAL A 521 -2.78 -26.72 24.99
N TYR A 522 -3.91 -26.25 25.50
CA TYR A 522 -4.43 -24.93 25.15
C TYR A 522 -3.62 -23.77 25.75
N ALA A 523 -3.01 -22.94 24.91
CA ALA A 523 -2.40 -21.64 25.20
C ALA A 523 -2.70 -20.56 24.14
N GLN A 524 -3.82 -19.85 24.32
CA GLN A 524 -4.14 -18.64 23.56
C GLN A 524 -3.93 -17.35 24.39
N ASN A 525 -2.70 -16.84 24.36
CA ASN A 525 -2.33 -15.55 24.97
C ASN A 525 -2.03 -14.45 23.92
N ALA A 526 -2.14 -14.77 22.63
CA ALA A 526 -1.89 -13.86 21.53
C ALA A 526 -3.20 -13.18 21.10
N TYR A 527 -3.08 -11.98 20.53
CA TYR A 527 -4.23 -11.22 20.06
C TYR A 527 -3.89 -10.30 18.88
N GLY A 528 -4.91 -9.76 18.21
CA GLY A 528 -4.79 -8.87 17.06
C GLY A 528 -4.03 -9.54 15.90
N GLU A 529 -3.09 -8.81 15.30
CA GLU A 529 -2.27 -9.32 14.19
C GLU A 529 -1.49 -10.59 14.55
N ASP A 530 -1.20 -10.79 15.84
CA ASP A 530 -0.39 -11.91 16.33
C ASP A 530 -1.21 -13.13 16.74
N LEU A 531 -2.55 -13.14 16.61
CA LEU A 531 -3.39 -14.22 17.17
C LEU A 531 -3.01 -15.64 16.71
N PHE A 532 -2.40 -15.74 15.51
CA PHE A 532 -1.94 -17.01 14.92
C PHE A 532 -0.80 -17.67 15.72
N LYS A 533 -0.18 -16.93 16.65
CA LYS A 533 0.86 -17.41 17.56
C LYS A 533 0.31 -18.13 18.81
N GLY A 534 -1.01 -18.21 18.98
CA GLY A 534 -1.65 -19.07 19.99
C GLY A 534 -2.63 -20.05 19.33
N ASP A 535 -3.45 -20.70 20.15
CA ASP A 535 -4.50 -21.59 19.62
C ASP A 535 -5.64 -20.79 19.02
N SER A 536 -5.71 -20.86 17.70
CA SER A 536 -6.69 -20.10 16.91
C SER A 536 -7.12 -20.89 15.69
N VAL A 537 -8.23 -20.50 15.10
CA VAL A 537 -8.61 -20.98 13.77
C VAL A 537 -8.45 -19.88 12.74
N GLU A 538 -8.24 -20.25 11.48
CA GLU A 538 -8.26 -19.31 10.36
C GLU A 538 -8.98 -19.91 9.16
N PHE A 539 -9.45 -19.05 8.27
CA PHE A 539 -9.80 -19.45 6.91
C PHE A 539 -9.29 -18.47 5.87
N LEU A 540 -9.07 -19.03 4.68
CA LEU A 540 -8.80 -18.31 3.45
C LEU A 540 -10.08 -18.34 2.61
N LEU A 541 -10.45 -17.21 2.03
CA LEU A 541 -11.63 -17.09 1.16
C LEU A 541 -11.29 -16.26 -0.06
N ASP A 542 -11.48 -16.83 -1.24
CA ASP A 542 -11.42 -16.14 -2.53
C ASP A 542 -12.86 -15.84 -2.97
N ALA A 543 -13.19 -14.56 -3.09
CA ALA A 543 -14.54 -14.08 -3.35
C ALA A 543 -14.93 -14.02 -4.85
N ASP A 544 -13.97 -14.03 -5.78
CA ASP A 544 -14.18 -13.98 -7.23
C ASP A 544 -13.32 -14.98 -8.03
N VAL A 545 -13.36 -16.26 -7.63
CA VAL A 545 -12.79 -17.42 -8.36
C VAL A 545 -12.90 -17.32 -9.90
N PRO A 546 -14.04 -16.98 -10.54
CA PRO A 546 -14.10 -16.92 -11.99
C PRO A 546 -13.34 -15.73 -12.59
N GLY A 547 -13.21 -14.63 -11.83
CA GLY A 547 -12.51 -13.41 -12.22
C GLY A 547 -11.00 -13.58 -12.25
N ASP A 548 -10.45 -14.38 -11.35
CA ASP A 548 -9.00 -14.52 -11.16
C ASP A 548 -8.51 -15.98 -11.04
N TYR A 549 -9.31 -16.94 -11.54
CA TYR A 549 -9.09 -18.39 -11.42
C TYR A 549 -7.64 -18.88 -11.64
N TYR A 550 -6.91 -18.22 -12.53
CA TYR A 550 -5.56 -18.63 -12.92
C TYR A 550 -4.43 -17.86 -12.20
N LEU A 551 -4.75 -16.91 -11.32
CA LEU A 551 -3.76 -16.19 -10.51
C LEU A 551 -3.22 -17.10 -9.41
N ASP A 552 -1.89 -17.08 -9.26
CA ASP A 552 -1.12 -17.87 -8.29
C ASP A 552 -0.53 -17.02 -7.15
N GLY A 553 -0.99 -15.77 -7.05
CA GLY A 553 -0.77 -14.81 -5.97
C GLY A 553 -2.09 -14.34 -5.37
N LEU A 554 -2.04 -13.69 -4.20
CA LEU A 554 -3.23 -13.12 -3.55
C LEU A 554 -3.74 -11.90 -4.33
N SER A 555 -5.05 -11.82 -4.55
CA SER A 555 -5.79 -10.67 -5.04
C SER A 555 -6.53 -9.97 -3.87
N PRO A 556 -7.17 -8.81 -4.06
CA PRO A 556 -7.87 -8.12 -2.97
C PRO A 556 -9.19 -8.78 -2.56
N ASP A 557 -9.74 -9.62 -3.42
CA ASP A 557 -10.90 -10.46 -3.10
C ASP A 557 -10.48 -11.78 -2.44
N ASP A 558 -9.18 -11.95 -2.16
CA ASP A 558 -8.62 -13.00 -1.31
C ASP A 558 -8.46 -12.54 0.14
N PHE A 559 -9.23 -13.16 1.02
CA PHE A 559 -9.29 -12.84 2.43
C PHE A 559 -8.57 -13.90 3.27
N GLN A 560 -7.84 -13.46 4.29
CA GLN A 560 -7.36 -14.31 5.39
C GLN A 560 -7.94 -13.78 6.70
N VAL A 561 -8.79 -14.59 7.34
CA VAL A 561 -9.44 -14.25 8.61
C VAL A 561 -9.03 -15.23 9.69
N GLY A 562 -8.60 -14.72 10.83
CA GLY A 562 -8.34 -15.48 12.04
C GLY A 562 -9.42 -15.27 13.08
N ILE A 563 -9.68 -16.30 13.87
CA ILE A 563 -10.63 -16.28 14.98
C ILE A 563 -9.98 -16.94 16.20
N SER A 564 -9.88 -16.18 17.27
CA SER A 564 -9.36 -16.61 18.57
C SER A 564 -10.51 -17.07 19.46
N PRO A 565 -10.39 -18.21 20.17
CA PRO A 565 -11.33 -18.58 21.22
C PRO A 565 -11.19 -17.71 22.49
N GLY A 566 -10.14 -16.88 22.59
CA GLY A 566 -9.80 -16.12 23.79
C GLY A 566 -9.30 -17.00 24.93
N SER A 567 -8.95 -16.40 26.07
CA SER A 567 -8.51 -17.17 27.24
C SER A 567 -9.64 -17.97 27.89
N VAL A 568 -9.29 -19.10 28.51
CA VAL A 568 -10.17 -19.93 29.36
C VAL A 568 -10.70 -19.15 30.58
N TYR A 569 -9.95 -18.15 31.06
CA TYR A 569 -10.33 -17.30 32.20
C TYR A 569 -10.31 -15.81 31.78
N PRO A 570 -11.35 -15.32 31.09
CA PRO A 570 -11.38 -13.93 30.65
C PRO A 570 -11.58 -12.98 31.85
N ASP A 571 -10.49 -12.49 32.42
CA ASP A 571 -10.44 -11.34 33.32
C ASP A 571 -10.14 -10.05 32.51
N GLU A 572 -10.07 -8.87 33.15
CA GLU A 572 -9.82 -7.59 32.46
C GLU A 572 -8.52 -7.57 31.64
N ASP A 573 -7.51 -8.34 32.04
CA ASP A 573 -6.17 -8.37 31.42
C ASP A 573 -5.96 -9.54 30.43
N GLN A 574 -6.97 -10.38 30.18
CA GLN A 574 -6.82 -11.57 29.31
C GLN A 574 -7.59 -11.44 27.99
N PRO A 575 -7.05 -12.00 26.88
CA PRO A 575 -7.68 -11.85 25.56
C PRO A 575 -9.07 -12.48 25.55
N ARG A 576 -10.05 -11.73 25.06
CA ARG A 576 -11.41 -12.23 24.81
C ARG A 576 -11.47 -12.91 23.43
N PRO A 577 -12.52 -13.70 23.14
CA PRO A 577 -12.73 -14.14 21.77
C PRO A 577 -12.74 -12.95 20.82
N GLU A 578 -11.97 -13.04 19.74
CA GLU A 578 -11.83 -11.98 18.76
C GLU A 578 -11.66 -12.57 17.36
N ALA A 579 -11.87 -11.74 16.34
CA ALA A 579 -11.54 -12.07 14.97
C ALA A 579 -10.67 -10.96 14.38
N TYR A 580 -9.73 -11.33 13.51
CA TYR A 580 -8.80 -10.41 12.87
C TYR A 580 -8.72 -10.71 11.38
N LEU A 581 -8.73 -9.67 10.56
CA LEU A 581 -8.49 -9.74 9.12
C LEU A 581 -7.00 -9.47 8.86
N TRP A 582 -6.29 -10.40 8.22
CA TRP A 582 -4.90 -10.18 7.81
C TRP A 582 -4.76 -9.80 6.35
N TYR A 583 -5.61 -10.38 5.49
CA TYR A 583 -5.66 -10.09 4.06
C TYR A 583 -7.11 -9.78 3.64
N PRO A 584 -7.31 -8.83 2.70
CA PRO A 584 -6.28 -8.01 2.05
C PRO A 584 -5.56 -7.07 3.03
N LYS A 585 -4.24 -6.87 2.86
CA LYS A 585 -3.41 -6.21 3.88
C LYS A 585 -3.84 -4.76 4.16
N ALA A 586 -4.42 -4.10 3.15
CA ALA A 586 -4.98 -2.76 3.26
C ALA A 586 -6.19 -2.67 4.22
N GLU A 587 -6.91 -3.76 4.42
CA GLU A 587 -8.09 -3.82 5.31
C GLU A 587 -7.78 -4.48 6.65
N ALA A 588 -6.50 -4.78 6.94
CA ALA A 588 -6.13 -5.56 8.09
C ALA A 588 -6.55 -4.89 9.41
N GLY A 589 -7.16 -5.66 10.31
CA GLY A 589 -7.74 -5.12 11.54
C GLY A 589 -8.67 -6.08 12.27
N VAL A 590 -9.11 -5.65 13.45
CA VAL A 590 -10.07 -6.39 14.27
C VAL A 590 -11.47 -6.36 13.61
N LEU A 591 -12.17 -7.48 13.64
CA LEU A 591 -13.50 -7.66 13.08
C LEU A 591 -14.56 -7.76 14.18
N ASP A 592 -14.91 -6.63 14.81
CA ASP A 592 -15.90 -6.56 15.91
C ASP A 592 -17.31 -7.05 15.52
N GLN A 593 -17.61 -7.06 14.22
CA GLN A 593 -18.87 -7.55 13.67
C GLN A 593 -18.97 -9.08 13.64
N VAL A 594 -17.86 -9.81 13.81
CA VAL A 594 -17.85 -11.27 13.90
C VAL A 594 -18.29 -11.68 15.29
N LYS A 595 -19.34 -12.49 15.38
CA LYS A 595 -19.83 -13.01 16.65
C LYS A 595 -19.23 -14.39 16.88
N ILE A 596 -18.73 -14.63 18.09
CA ILE A 596 -17.99 -15.84 18.44
C ILE A 596 -18.62 -16.47 19.69
N GLY A 597 -18.91 -17.76 19.62
CA GLY A 597 -19.33 -18.60 20.74
C GLY A 597 -18.28 -19.67 21.00
N VAL A 598 -17.87 -19.85 22.25
CA VAL A 598 -16.80 -20.79 22.61
C VAL A 598 -17.22 -21.64 23.79
N SER A 599 -16.91 -22.94 23.73
CA SER A 599 -16.98 -23.86 24.86
C SER A 599 -15.68 -24.65 24.96
N PHE A 600 -14.96 -24.44 26.07
CA PHE A 600 -13.79 -25.23 26.43
C PHE A 600 -14.22 -26.60 26.96
N VAL A 601 -13.51 -27.64 26.54
CA VAL A 601 -13.73 -29.04 26.94
C VAL A 601 -12.39 -29.68 27.32
N ASP A 602 -12.42 -30.85 27.95
CA ASP A 602 -11.20 -31.48 28.51
C ASP A 602 -10.12 -31.77 27.47
N ASP A 603 -10.50 -31.98 26.20
CA ASP A 603 -9.63 -32.33 25.08
C ASP A 603 -9.62 -31.22 24.00
N GLY A 604 -9.63 -29.95 24.41
CA GLY A 604 -9.50 -28.77 23.55
C GLY A 604 -10.73 -27.86 23.59
N TYR A 605 -11.22 -27.40 22.43
CA TYR A 605 -12.35 -26.45 22.40
C TYR A 605 -13.35 -26.68 21.26
N LYS A 606 -14.51 -26.07 21.41
CA LYS A 606 -15.54 -25.90 20.40
C LYS A 606 -15.73 -24.41 20.14
N LEU A 607 -15.67 -24.02 18.88
CA LEU A 607 -15.83 -22.65 18.43
C LEU A 607 -16.95 -22.57 17.40
N GLU A 608 -17.80 -21.57 17.53
CA GLU A 608 -18.80 -21.19 16.56
C GLU A 608 -18.62 -19.73 16.20
N ALA A 609 -18.78 -19.38 14.93
CA ALA A 609 -18.70 -18.00 14.49
C ALA A 609 -19.80 -17.66 13.48
N ALA A 610 -20.31 -16.45 13.57
CA ALA A 610 -21.12 -15.83 12.51
C ALA A 610 -20.32 -14.69 11.88
N ILE A 611 -19.93 -14.88 10.62
CA ILE A 611 -19.12 -13.97 9.83
C ILE A 611 -20.01 -13.26 8.82
N PRO A 612 -20.25 -11.93 8.94
CA PRO A 612 -21.05 -11.20 7.97
C PRO A 612 -20.47 -11.26 6.55
N TRP A 613 -21.30 -11.59 5.56
CA TRP A 613 -20.88 -11.60 4.14
C TRP A 613 -20.43 -10.22 3.63
N SER A 614 -20.88 -9.15 4.29
CA SER A 614 -20.47 -7.78 3.99
C SER A 614 -18.98 -7.54 4.20
N ILE A 615 -18.28 -8.36 5.01
CA ILE A 615 -16.82 -8.30 5.16
C ILE A 615 -16.14 -8.56 3.81
N PHE A 616 -16.72 -9.45 2.99
CA PHE A 616 -16.12 -9.87 1.72
C PHE A 616 -16.68 -9.13 0.51
N GLY A 617 -17.57 -8.15 0.73
CA GLY A 617 -18.26 -7.45 -0.36
C GLY A 617 -19.15 -8.35 -1.23
N VAL A 618 -19.50 -9.56 -0.79
CA VAL A 618 -20.26 -10.53 -1.59
C VAL A 618 -21.73 -10.58 -1.20
N ASN A 619 -22.57 -10.91 -2.20
CA ASN A 619 -23.97 -11.24 -1.98
C ASN A 619 -24.16 -12.77 -2.14
N PRO A 620 -24.38 -13.52 -1.05
CA PRO A 620 -24.43 -14.97 -1.08
C PRO A 620 -25.67 -15.47 -1.82
N LYS A 621 -25.52 -16.55 -2.58
CA LYS A 621 -26.63 -17.23 -3.28
C LYS A 621 -26.38 -18.73 -3.33
N ALA A 622 -27.44 -19.52 -3.30
CA ALA A 622 -27.34 -20.95 -3.54
C ALA A 622 -26.65 -21.23 -4.89
N GLY A 623 -25.69 -22.15 -4.90
CA GLY A 623 -24.84 -22.49 -6.04
C GLY A 623 -23.64 -21.56 -6.26
N ARG A 624 -23.43 -20.51 -5.45
CA ARG A 624 -22.18 -19.74 -5.48
C ARG A 624 -21.01 -20.61 -4.99
N HIS A 625 -19.87 -20.35 -5.60
CA HIS A 625 -18.59 -20.95 -5.28
C HIS A 625 -17.60 -19.86 -4.87
N TYR A 626 -16.65 -20.23 -4.01
CA TYR A 626 -15.57 -19.41 -3.48
C TYR A 626 -14.33 -20.29 -3.34
N GLY A 627 -13.12 -19.76 -3.51
CA GLY A 627 -11.93 -20.52 -3.10
C GLY A 627 -11.90 -20.53 -1.57
N PHE A 628 -11.53 -21.66 -0.98
CA PHE A 628 -11.63 -21.79 0.48
C PHE A 628 -10.65 -22.79 1.08
N VAL A 629 -10.04 -22.42 2.19
CA VAL A 629 -9.29 -23.33 3.06
C VAL A 629 -9.54 -22.95 4.51
N PHE A 630 -9.59 -23.94 5.40
CA PHE A 630 -9.67 -23.72 6.84
C PHE A 630 -8.46 -24.35 7.51
N SER A 631 -7.91 -23.67 8.52
CA SER A 631 -6.77 -24.15 9.28
C SER A 631 -6.92 -23.85 10.77
N ILE A 632 -6.14 -24.56 11.59
CA ILE A 632 -6.06 -24.44 13.04
C ILE A 632 -4.59 -24.24 13.37
N SER A 633 -4.26 -23.13 14.01
CA SER A 633 -2.95 -22.86 14.62
C SER A 633 -2.93 -23.40 16.04
N ASP A 634 -1.74 -23.82 16.46
CA ASP A 634 -1.52 -24.58 17.68
C ASP A 634 -0.31 -24.05 18.47
N ASN A 635 -0.45 -23.99 19.78
CA ASN A 635 0.58 -23.56 20.72
C ASN A 635 0.51 -24.30 22.06
N ASP A 636 1.43 -25.22 22.30
CA ASP A 636 1.57 -25.89 23.60
C ASP A 636 2.35 -25.09 24.65
N ASN A 637 2.76 -23.85 24.36
CA ASN A 637 3.59 -23.06 25.26
C ASN A 637 2.78 -21.97 25.98
N PRO A 638 2.24 -22.23 27.18
CA PRO A 638 1.47 -21.24 27.93
C PRO A 638 2.29 -20.01 28.36
N ALA A 639 3.62 -20.06 28.27
CA ALA A 639 4.50 -18.95 28.62
C ALA A 639 4.93 -18.10 27.41
N LYS A 640 4.57 -18.47 26.18
CA LYS A 640 5.02 -17.79 24.95
C LYS A 640 3.95 -17.77 23.87
N ASN A 641 3.89 -16.66 23.14
CA ASN A 641 3.14 -16.59 21.88
C ASN A 641 4.02 -17.14 20.76
N VAL A 642 3.80 -18.39 20.37
CA VAL A 642 4.51 -19.06 19.29
C VAL A 642 3.59 -20.05 18.58
N GLN A 643 3.49 -19.95 17.26
CA GLN A 643 2.84 -20.99 16.47
C GLN A 643 3.76 -22.22 16.42
N GLN A 644 3.33 -23.33 17.01
CA GLN A 644 4.10 -24.57 17.03
C GLN A 644 3.77 -25.45 15.83
N SER A 645 2.49 -25.62 15.54
CA SER A 645 2.01 -26.40 14.40
C SER A 645 0.76 -25.79 13.78
N MET A 646 0.36 -26.30 12.60
CA MET A 646 -0.90 -25.92 11.98
C MET A 646 -1.51 -27.09 11.22
N ALA A 647 -2.77 -27.41 11.50
CA ALA A 647 -3.58 -28.37 10.76
C ALA A 647 -4.49 -27.65 9.76
N SER A 648 -4.74 -28.24 8.60
CA SER A 648 -5.57 -27.65 7.54
C SER A 648 -6.47 -28.69 6.90
N THR A 649 -7.51 -28.24 6.20
CA THR A 649 -8.39 -29.09 5.38
C THR A 649 -7.68 -29.60 4.13
N THR A 650 -6.61 -28.94 3.67
CA THR A 650 -5.87 -29.28 2.45
C THR A 650 -4.35 -29.28 2.68
N ALA A 651 -3.69 -30.41 2.40
CA ALA A 651 -2.24 -30.57 2.62
C ALA A 651 -1.35 -29.70 1.72
N GLY A 652 -1.86 -29.28 0.57
CA GLY A 652 -1.14 -28.44 -0.39
C GLY A 652 -1.26 -26.93 -0.13
N ARG A 653 -1.99 -26.52 0.92
CA ARG A 653 -2.31 -25.11 1.19
C ARG A 653 -1.05 -24.26 1.26
N ARG A 654 -1.05 -23.19 0.46
CA ARG A 654 -0.14 -22.07 0.56
C ARG A 654 -0.97 -20.80 0.69
N LEU A 655 -0.70 -20.02 1.73
CA LEU A 655 -1.39 -18.74 1.94
C LEU A 655 -1.30 -17.87 0.68
N THR A 656 -0.09 -17.65 0.17
CA THR A 656 0.14 -16.71 -0.93
C THR A 656 -0.24 -17.24 -2.32
N ASN A 657 -0.94 -18.38 -2.44
CA ASN A 657 -1.27 -18.98 -3.73
C ASN A 657 -2.68 -19.61 -3.73
N PRO A 658 -3.70 -18.88 -4.21
CA PRO A 658 -5.08 -19.34 -4.29
C PRO A 658 -5.30 -20.59 -5.15
N LEU A 659 -4.41 -20.91 -6.10
CA LEU A 659 -4.52 -22.16 -6.88
C LEU A 659 -4.39 -23.42 -6.00
N THR A 660 -3.82 -23.26 -4.81
CA THR A 660 -3.67 -24.36 -3.83
C THR A 660 -4.88 -24.51 -2.92
N TRP A 661 -5.85 -23.62 -3.02
CA TRP A 661 -7.02 -23.59 -2.14
C TRP A 661 -8.09 -24.59 -2.60
N GLY A 662 -8.94 -24.98 -1.65
CA GLY A 662 -10.13 -25.76 -1.92
C GLY A 662 -11.24 -24.89 -2.51
N ASP A 663 -12.44 -25.46 -2.54
CA ASP A 663 -13.64 -24.78 -3.00
C ASP A 663 -14.69 -24.79 -1.88
N LEU A 664 -15.43 -23.70 -1.73
CA LEU A 664 -16.60 -23.60 -0.88
C LEU A 664 -17.83 -23.42 -1.76
N GLN A 665 -18.78 -24.34 -1.66
CA GLN A 665 -20.05 -24.23 -2.37
C GLN A 665 -21.20 -23.95 -1.41
N LEU A 666 -21.98 -22.91 -1.71
CA LEU A 666 -23.21 -22.59 -0.98
C LEU A 666 -24.35 -23.48 -1.46
N VAL A 667 -24.87 -24.35 -0.60
CA VAL A 667 -25.98 -25.26 -0.91
C VAL A 667 -27.29 -24.61 -0.48
N GLY A 668 -28.27 -24.58 -1.39
CA GLY A 668 -29.60 -24.03 -1.13
C GLY A 668 -30.49 -24.94 -0.25
N PRO A 669 -31.66 -24.43 0.17
CA PRO A 669 -32.65 -25.17 0.95
C PRO A 669 -33.24 -26.38 0.22
#